data_AF-A0A669PUP8-F1
#
_entry.id   AF-A0A669PUP8-F1
#
_cell.length_a   1.000
_cell.length_b   1.000
_cell.length_c   1.000
_cell.angle_alpha   90.00
_cell.angle_beta   90.00
_cell.angle_gamma   90.00
#
_symmetry.space_group_name_H-M   'P 1'
#
loop_
_entity.id
_entity.type
_entity.pdbx_description
1 polymer ?
#
loop_
_entity_poly.entity_id
_entity_poly.type
_entity_poly.pdbx_seq_one_letter_code
_entity_poly.pdbx_strand_id
1 'polypeptide(L)'
;FIQEKSAKLYLEESAFEALEKDFQEVINLLKGDNTLEKFRTEYEKLYAVLKKSHENEKRLMEKCRQLNAELVVNSSKVAALTKLSKDDRGTISSMKTEIEKAWKMVDAAYEKEQKAKETIHSLQEEIAHLTNSMEQRSGLSSSQEYNISDLIKYKEEITKERDQLLSEVVELRQSLTQATEQQQDAERAKNEADEAIMQLQQEIQMRNNEVSREARKKEKMDKELKNLQAEIVNKQAEIKNLQQRIQKNKEEQLKMEQNLKEQKMLNERTGKELEQFQMRNKKLVQESEQHTVMFQGVVQDLHKRTVELKARDDELTQMHLEISKMNKLRDVLQSKLRAAEEKKVAAGHERETLKSQISGLERELEAAKKQAEIDKKAVDDLVRERDTLSKNLNKATNAVQKQIDLVKLHEQSKKNLEEEIQNYKNEAQKQRKIIYQLEKDRDCFISEASDLKQKVLQHLKDVEIREVKICDYEKKIEESEIKLKQQQNRCETVRTERNLYSKNLIEAKDEITEMKKRLKTVTHQGDQLKEEITKKEEALVKAHLEHQQLEREKETLKAELLKMKKQALETKNFIENQEAEERKLLKIIAEADAERMKQKKEYDRVINERDVLGSQLVRRNDEVALLYEKIKIQQSILNKGETQYRQRMEDIRLLKLEIRKLRREKGILGKTVASVEELRQEVHHMRKELLREQTRCKVLEEELENPLNVHRWRKLEASDPNTYELIQKIQRLQKQLISKTGEVIEKELLLQEKEKLYVELKHVLARQPGPEAAEQLQLYRHTLREKTKQLKILSSELNMYESQSQEYKYEIERLANELLNVKKKYLAQKRKEQQAKYGKITVLSIQCFRRVFPIHFLFSSYMR
;
A
#
# COMPACT_ATOMS: atom_id res chain seq x y z
N PHE A 1 15.77 -99.49 41.45
CA PHE A 1 16.64 -98.30 41.52
C PHE A 1 17.85 -98.37 42.46
N ILE A 2 17.76 -98.76 43.75
CA ILE A 2 18.97 -98.83 44.59
C ILE A 2 19.80 -100.12 44.36
N GLN A 3 19.16 -101.29 44.22
CA GLN A 3 19.85 -102.58 44.10
C GLN A 3 20.68 -102.77 42.80
N GLU A 4 20.31 -102.13 41.69
CA GLU A 4 21.04 -102.27 40.42
C GLU A 4 22.41 -101.59 40.42
N LYS A 5 22.65 -100.61 41.31
CA LYS A 5 23.93 -99.88 41.35
C LYS A 5 25.04 -100.59 42.11
N SER A 6 24.75 -101.45 43.09
CA SER A 6 25.79 -102.18 43.83
C SER A 6 26.42 -103.31 43.03
N ALA A 7 25.68 -103.91 42.10
CA ALA A 7 26.18 -104.99 41.24
C ALA A 7 27.24 -104.51 40.23
N LYS A 8 27.20 -103.22 39.83
CA LYS A 8 28.18 -102.67 38.88
C LYS A 8 29.58 -102.47 39.47
N LEU A 9 29.70 -101.99 40.70
CA LEU A 9 31.02 -101.71 41.29
C LEU A 9 31.91 -102.95 41.40
N TYR A 10 31.34 -104.11 41.78
CA TYR A 10 32.11 -105.35 41.89
C TYR A 10 32.67 -105.85 40.55
N LEU A 11 32.01 -105.53 39.43
CA LEU A 11 32.51 -105.82 38.08
C LEU A 11 33.65 -104.86 37.66
N GLU A 12 33.56 -103.60 38.05
CA GLU A 12 34.58 -102.57 37.75
C GLU A 12 35.87 -102.78 38.57
N GLU A 13 35.75 -103.20 39.83
CA GLU A 13 36.88 -103.47 40.72
C GLU A 13 37.66 -104.74 40.29
N SER A 14 36.95 -105.82 39.96
CA SER A 14 37.56 -107.05 39.41
C SER A 14 38.22 -106.85 38.04
N ALA A 15 37.73 -105.91 37.23
CA ALA A 15 38.35 -105.57 35.94
C ALA A 15 39.67 -104.81 36.12
N PHE A 16 39.80 -103.98 37.16
CA PHE A 16 41.04 -103.28 37.46
C PHE A 16 42.14 -104.23 37.96
N GLU A 17 41.81 -105.18 38.83
CA GLU A 17 42.79 -106.16 39.35
C GLU A 17 43.37 -107.06 38.25
N ALA A 18 42.55 -107.46 37.26
CA ALA A 18 43.01 -108.18 36.09
C ALA A 18 44.00 -107.34 35.26
N LEU A 19 43.66 -106.08 35.00
CA LEU A 19 44.50 -105.17 34.21
C LEU A 19 45.82 -104.84 34.94
N GLU A 20 45.79 -104.66 36.27
CA GLU A 20 46.99 -104.48 37.10
C GLU A 20 47.94 -105.69 36.99
N LYS A 21 47.39 -106.91 36.93
CA LYS A 21 48.18 -108.13 36.72
C LYS A 21 48.82 -108.18 35.33
N ASP A 22 48.05 -107.89 34.26
CA ASP A 22 48.55 -107.86 32.89
C ASP A 22 49.71 -106.84 32.73
N PHE A 23 49.55 -105.63 33.29
CA PHE A 23 50.61 -104.63 33.32
C PHE A 23 51.88 -105.15 34.02
N GLN A 24 51.75 -105.86 35.14
CA GLN A 24 52.88 -106.42 35.88
C GLN A 24 53.56 -107.59 35.14
N GLU A 25 52.82 -108.44 34.43
CA GLU A 25 53.39 -109.50 33.59
C GLU A 25 54.19 -108.90 32.42
N VAL A 26 53.66 -107.88 31.74
CA VAL A 26 54.40 -107.16 30.68
C VAL A 26 55.65 -106.46 31.22
N ILE A 27 55.58 -105.80 32.38
CA ILE A 27 56.75 -105.19 33.04
C ILE A 27 57.83 -106.24 33.36
N ASN A 28 57.43 -107.45 33.77
CA ASN A 28 58.38 -108.52 34.08
C ASN A 28 58.98 -109.17 32.83
N LEU A 29 58.24 -109.29 31.73
CA LEU A 29 58.80 -109.69 30.42
C LEU A 29 59.83 -108.66 29.93
N LEU A 30 59.51 -107.37 30.06
CA LEU A 30 60.41 -106.27 29.68
C LEU A 30 61.66 -106.12 30.56
N LYS A 31 61.80 -106.88 31.66
CA LYS A 31 63.06 -106.97 32.44
C LYS A 31 64.08 -107.95 31.83
N GLY A 32 63.69 -108.79 30.87
CA GLY A 32 64.56 -109.81 30.30
C GLY A 32 65.56 -109.30 29.25
N ASP A 33 65.35 -108.11 28.70
CA ASP A 33 66.14 -107.56 27.59
C ASP A 33 66.54 -106.10 27.83
N ASN A 34 67.83 -105.86 28.06
CA ASN A 34 68.40 -104.53 28.30
C ASN A 34 68.17 -103.53 27.15
N THR A 35 67.83 -103.97 25.93
CA THR A 35 67.52 -103.06 24.82
C THR A 35 66.15 -102.37 25.00
N LEU A 36 65.26 -102.95 25.81
CA LEU A 36 63.88 -102.48 26.01
C LEU A 36 63.68 -101.66 27.30
N GLU A 37 64.73 -101.43 28.09
CA GLU A 37 64.68 -100.71 29.39
C GLU A 37 64.00 -99.33 29.30
N LYS A 38 64.12 -98.63 28.16
CA LYS A 38 63.43 -97.36 27.89
C LYS A 38 61.91 -97.52 27.71
N PHE A 39 61.47 -98.59 27.04
CA PHE A 39 60.03 -98.88 26.94
C PHE A 39 59.49 -99.34 28.29
N ARG A 40 60.25 -100.17 29.02
CA ARG A 40 59.89 -100.59 30.38
C ARG A 40 59.67 -99.40 31.31
N THR A 41 60.58 -98.43 31.32
CA THR A 41 60.47 -97.26 32.21
C THR A 41 59.34 -96.29 31.84
N GLU A 42 58.96 -96.13 30.57
CA GLU A 42 57.73 -95.39 30.22
C GLU A 42 56.45 -96.18 30.55
N TYR A 43 56.47 -97.51 30.37
CA TYR A 43 55.32 -98.37 30.69
C TYR A 43 55.06 -98.48 32.20
N GLU A 44 56.12 -98.55 33.02
CA GLU A 44 56.05 -98.46 34.49
C GLU A 44 55.46 -97.11 34.96
N LYS A 45 55.81 -95.99 34.31
CA LYS A 45 55.17 -94.68 34.59
C LYS A 45 53.68 -94.69 34.23
N LEU A 46 53.32 -95.26 33.08
CA LEU A 46 51.94 -95.28 32.59
C LEU A 46 51.04 -96.11 33.51
N TYR A 47 51.53 -97.26 33.95
CA TYR A 47 50.93 -98.07 35.02
C TYR A 47 50.79 -97.29 36.35
N ALA A 48 51.84 -96.60 36.79
CA ALA A 48 51.80 -95.81 38.03
C ALA A 48 50.78 -94.65 37.97
N VAL A 49 50.61 -94.01 36.80
CA VAL A 49 49.57 -92.99 36.58
C VAL A 49 48.17 -93.61 36.60
N LEU A 50 47.97 -94.76 35.95
CA LEU A 50 46.69 -95.48 35.92
C LEU A 50 46.24 -95.90 37.33
N LYS A 51 47.14 -96.53 38.11
CA LYS A 51 46.87 -96.92 39.50
C LYS A 51 46.54 -95.72 40.38
N LYS A 52 47.30 -94.63 40.26
CA LYS A 52 47.03 -93.38 40.99
C LYS A 52 45.70 -92.73 40.58
N SER A 53 45.23 -92.93 39.35
CA SER A 53 43.89 -92.50 38.91
C SER A 53 42.79 -93.29 39.60
N HIS A 54 42.89 -94.62 39.61
CA HIS A 54 41.88 -95.49 40.24
C HIS A 54 41.83 -95.33 41.77
N GLU A 55 42.99 -95.17 42.44
CA GLU A 55 43.03 -94.83 43.88
C GLU A 55 42.33 -93.50 44.21
N ASN A 56 42.41 -92.51 43.31
CA ASN A 56 41.72 -91.23 43.48
C ASN A 56 40.21 -91.35 43.23
N GLU A 57 39.80 -92.13 42.22
CA GLU A 57 38.39 -92.44 41.95
C GLU A 57 37.73 -93.16 43.12
N LYS A 58 38.39 -94.19 43.68
CA LYS A 58 37.92 -94.93 44.86
C LYS A 58 37.76 -94.01 46.09
N ARG A 59 38.70 -93.08 46.31
CA ARG A 59 38.60 -92.05 47.36
C ARG A 59 37.45 -91.06 47.11
N LEU A 60 37.21 -90.66 45.86
CA LEU A 60 36.10 -89.77 45.51
C LEU A 60 34.74 -90.45 45.72
N MET A 61 34.60 -91.71 45.30
CA MET A 61 33.38 -92.49 45.52
C MET A 61 33.07 -92.69 47.01
N GLU A 62 34.08 -92.99 47.83
CA GLU A 62 33.92 -93.11 49.28
C GLU A 62 33.48 -91.78 49.91
N LYS A 63 34.08 -90.66 49.49
CA LYS A 63 33.73 -89.32 49.99
C LYS A 63 32.34 -88.86 49.54
N CYS A 64 31.92 -89.20 48.32
CA CYS A 64 30.53 -89.01 47.86
C CYS A 64 29.54 -89.83 48.69
N ARG A 65 29.91 -91.05 49.12
CA ARG A 65 29.08 -91.91 49.96
C ARG A 65 28.91 -91.34 51.37
N GLN A 66 29.99 -90.81 51.96
CA GLN A 66 29.99 -90.11 53.24
C GLN A 66 29.12 -88.84 53.20
N LEU A 67 29.35 -87.95 52.22
CA LEU A 67 28.57 -86.72 52.04
C LEU A 67 27.07 -87.00 51.83
N ASN A 68 26.72 -88.09 51.13
CA ASN A 68 25.32 -88.46 50.95
C ASN A 68 24.67 -89.00 52.24
N ALA A 69 25.42 -89.69 53.10
CA ALA A 69 24.96 -90.08 54.44
C ALA A 69 24.78 -88.85 55.35
N GLU A 70 25.71 -87.90 55.32
CA GLU A 70 25.61 -86.62 56.04
C GLU A 70 24.41 -85.79 55.58
N LEU A 71 24.08 -85.80 54.27
CA LEU A 71 22.88 -85.17 53.73
C LEU A 71 21.59 -85.78 54.29
N VAL A 72 21.52 -87.11 54.44
CA VAL A 72 20.38 -87.79 55.06
C VAL A 72 20.28 -87.43 56.56
N VAL A 73 21.39 -87.45 57.29
CA VAL A 73 21.42 -87.01 58.70
C VAL A 73 21.01 -85.54 58.84
N ASN A 74 21.50 -84.64 57.98
CA ASN A 74 21.18 -83.22 58.07
C ASN A 74 19.73 -82.92 57.63
N SER A 75 19.17 -83.64 56.66
CA SER A 75 17.75 -83.50 56.31
C SER A 75 16.82 -83.93 57.46
N SER A 76 17.15 -85.01 58.19
CA SER A 76 16.39 -85.39 59.40
C SER A 76 16.55 -84.38 60.55
N LYS A 77 17.74 -83.79 60.75
CA LYS A 77 17.95 -82.68 61.69
C LYS A 77 17.14 -81.43 61.31
N VAL A 78 17.10 -81.06 60.03
CA VAL A 78 16.27 -79.94 59.54
C VAL A 78 14.78 -80.22 59.72
N ALA A 79 14.31 -81.45 59.48
CA ALA A 79 12.94 -81.84 59.77
C ALA A 79 12.60 -81.70 61.27
N ALA A 80 13.50 -82.14 62.17
CA ALA A 80 13.34 -81.95 63.61
C ALA A 80 13.33 -80.47 64.03
N LEU A 81 14.24 -79.65 63.48
CA LEU A 81 14.31 -78.20 63.76
C LEU A 81 13.08 -77.44 63.24
N THR A 82 12.53 -77.81 62.08
CA THR A 82 11.27 -77.22 61.58
C THR A 82 10.03 -77.67 62.36
N LYS A 83 10.12 -78.77 63.12
CA LYS A 83 9.09 -79.17 64.10
C LYS A 83 9.23 -78.35 65.39
N LEU A 84 10.42 -78.34 65.99
CA LEU A 84 10.74 -77.49 67.15
C LEU A 84 10.35 -76.03 66.91
N SER A 85 10.72 -75.43 65.77
CA SER A 85 10.37 -74.05 65.44
C SER A 85 8.85 -73.79 65.31
N LYS A 86 8.03 -74.81 65.04
CA LYS A 86 6.56 -74.69 65.10
C LYS A 86 6.04 -74.78 66.53
N ASP A 87 6.62 -75.68 67.32
CA ASP A 87 6.26 -75.89 68.72
C ASP A 87 6.69 -74.66 69.57
N ASP A 88 7.87 -74.09 69.31
CA ASP A 88 8.38 -72.80 69.82
C ASP A 88 7.44 -71.64 69.47
N ARG A 89 6.89 -71.61 68.24
CA ARG A 89 5.91 -70.60 67.86
C ARG A 89 4.60 -70.74 68.63
N GLY A 90 4.26 -71.95 69.07
CA GLY A 90 3.17 -72.23 70.00
C GLY A 90 3.46 -71.73 71.42
N THR A 91 4.61 -72.09 71.99
CA THR A 91 5.00 -71.68 73.36
C THR A 91 5.28 -70.18 73.47
N ILE A 92 5.83 -69.52 72.45
CA ILE A 92 5.91 -68.05 72.38
C ILE A 92 4.52 -67.41 72.39
N SER A 93 3.51 -68.07 71.81
CA SER A 93 2.12 -67.58 71.86
C SER A 93 1.50 -67.77 73.24
N SER A 94 1.73 -68.90 73.93
CA SER A 94 1.25 -69.07 75.31
C SER A 94 1.96 -68.13 76.28
N MET A 95 3.30 -68.05 76.22
CA MET A 95 4.11 -67.15 77.04
C MET A 95 3.72 -65.68 76.88
N LYS A 96 3.30 -65.23 75.68
CA LYS A 96 2.74 -63.87 75.52
C LYS A 96 1.45 -63.67 76.32
N THR A 97 0.52 -64.63 76.30
CA THR A 97 -0.71 -64.55 77.12
C THR A 97 -0.43 -64.72 78.62
N GLU A 98 0.67 -65.37 78.99
CA GLU A 98 1.12 -65.48 80.39
C GLU A 98 1.84 -64.20 80.84
N ILE A 99 2.59 -63.52 79.97
CA ILE A 99 3.14 -62.19 80.22
C ILE A 99 2.01 -61.17 80.40
N GLU A 100 0.96 -61.17 79.59
CA GLU A 100 -0.21 -60.29 79.80
C GLU A 100 -0.94 -60.56 81.12
N LYS A 101 -0.96 -61.82 81.61
CA LYS A 101 -1.44 -62.16 82.95
C LYS A 101 -0.46 -61.73 84.04
N ALA A 102 0.85 -61.87 83.80
CA ALA A 102 1.90 -61.47 84.73
C ALA A 102 1.92 -59.96 84.95
N TRP A 103 1.74 -59.15 83.90
CA TRP A 103 1.57 -57.70 84.03
C TRP A 103 0.36 -57.34 84.91
N LYS A 104 -0.81 -57.95 84.67
CA LYS A 104 -1.99 -57.75 85.53
C LYS A 104 -1.79 -58.25 86.97
N MET A 105 -0.94 -59.25 87.18
CA MET A 105 -0.52 -59.69 88.51
C MET A 105 0.52 -58.77 89.15
N VAL A 106 1.36 -58.08 88.37
CA VAL A 106 2.27 -57.02 88.83
C VAL A 106 1.49 -55.78 89.23
N ASP A 107 0.50 -55.34 88.44
CA ASP A 107 -0.40 -54.23 88.81
C ASP A 107 -1.14 -54.54 90.12
N ALA A 108 -1.70 -55.75 90.24
CA ALA A 108 -2.36 -56.22 91.46
C ALA A 108 -1.40 -56.50 92.62
N ALA A 109 -0.12 -56.76 92.36
CA ALA A 109 0.92 -56.85 93.39
C ALA A 109 1.36 -55.46 93.86
N TYR A 110 1.46 -54.48 92.97
CA TYR A 110 1.79 -53.09 93.29
C TYR A 110 0.71 -52.45 94.18
N GLU A 111 -0.57 -52.68 93.88
CA GLU A 111 -1.68 -52.27 94.76
C GLU A 111 -1.61 -52.95 96.15
N LYS A 112 -1.16 -54.20 96.22
CA LYS A 112 -0.94 -54.91 97.50
C LYS A 112 0.34 -54.44 98.21
N GLU A 113 1.37 -54.06 97.47
CA GLU A 113 2.63 -53.52 98.00
C GLU A 113 2.41 -52.13 98.60
N GLN A 114 1.56 -51.30 97.98
CA GLN A 114 1.12 -50.02 98.53
C GLN A 114 0.45 -50.21 99.91
N LYS A 115 -0.54 -51.11 99.97
CA LYS A 115 -1.25 -51.47 101.22
C LYS A 115 -0.34 -52.16 102.24
N ALA A 116 0.63 -52.96 101.78
CA ALA A 116 1.63 -53.59 102.64
C ALA A 116 2.59 -52.54 103.25
N LYS A 117 3.03 -51.53 102.49
CA LYS A 117 3.85 -50.42 102.98
C LYS A 117 3.12 -49.60 104.05
N GLU A 118 1.83 -49.35 103.86
CA GLU A 118 0.96 -48.72 104.87
C GLU A 118 0.95 -49.57 106.18
N THR A 119 0.78 -50.89 106.10
CA THR A 119 0.84 -51.77 107.30
C THR A 119 2.24 -51.94 107.89
N ILE A 120 3.31 -51.88 107.08
CA ILE A 120 4.69 -51.94 107.55
C ILE A 120 5.03 -50.67 108.34
N HIS A 121 4.49 -49.51 107.95
CA HIS A 121 4.70 -48.27 108.68
C HIS A 121 4.13 -48.36 110.11
N SER A 122 2.90 -48.85 110.29
CA SER A 122 2.33 -49.10 111.63
C SER A 122 3.10 -50.16 112.44
N LEU A 123 3.60 -51.21 111.79
CA LEU A 123 4.40 -52.24 112.47
C LEU A 123 5.80 -51.73 112.88
N GLN A 124 6.35 -50.75 112.17
CA GLN A 124 7.61 -50.09 112.55
C GLN A 124 7.44 -49.22 113.82
N GLU A 125 6.27 -48.61 114.02
CA GLU A 125 5.95 -47.89 115.26
C GLU A 125 5.81 -48.86 116.46
N GLU A 126 5.19 -50.04 116.26
CA GLU A 126 5.12 -51.08 117.30
C GLU A 126 6.50 -51.67 117.65
N ILE A 127 7.37 -51.90 116.65
CA ILE A 127 8.74 -52.41 116.88
C ILE A 127 9.55 -51.40 117.71
N ALA A 128 9.44 -50.09 117.42
CA ALA A 128 10.10 -49.05 118.21
C ALA A 128 9.62 -49.03 119.68
N HIS A 129 8.35 -49.40 119.93
CA HIS A 129 7.81 -49.53 121.29
C HIS A 129 8.32 -50.79 122.02
N LEU A 130 8.61 -51.87 121.31
CA LEU A 130 9.10 -53.13 121.88
C LEU A 130 10.61 -53.15 122.14
N THR A 131 11.43 -52.51 121.30
CA THR A 131 12.90 -52.51 121.48
C THR A 131 13.35 -51.89 122.82
N ASN A 132 12.63 -50.90 123.33
CA ASN A 132 12.89 -50.28 124.65
C ASN A 132 12.59 -51.20 125.86
N SER A 133 12.08 -52.42 125.64
CA SER A 133 11.63 -53.32 126.72
C SER A 133 12.57 -54.50 127.01
N MET A 134 13.74 -54.60 126.35
CA MET A 134 14.51 -55.86 126.28
C MET A 134 15.95 -55.82 126.83
N GLU A 135 16.34 -54.81 127.61
CA GLU A 135 17.67 -54.73 128.26
C GLU A 135 17.65 -55.15 129.75
N GLN A 136 17.66 -56.47 130.07
CA GLN A 136 18.09 -56.98 131.38
C GLN A 136 18.24 -58.54 131.50
N ARG A 137 19.49 -59.08 131.48
CA ARG A 137 20.09 -60.09 132.42
C ARG A 137 21.20 -61.03 131.86
N SER A 138 22.34 -61.12 132.60
CA SER A 138 23.25 -62.28 132.93
C SER A 138 23.77 -63.30 131.87
N GLY A 139 24.96 -63.94 131.98
CA GLY A 139 26.17 -63.70 132.83
C GLY A 139 27.06 -64.92 133.26
N LEU A 140 28.39 -64.84 133.03
CA LEU A 140 29.57 -65.37 133.80
C LEU A 140 29.98 -66.88 133.93
N SER A 141 31.26 -67.11 134.37
CA SER A 141 32.01 -68.36 134.76
C SER A 141 33.23 -68.72 133.83
N SER A 142 34.40 -69.28 134.21
CA SER A 142 35.24 -69.40 135.46
C SER A 142 36.68 -69.97 135.13
N SER A 143 37.55 -70.27 136.13
CA SER A 143 39.02 -70.63 136.03
C SER A 143 39.42 -71.89 136.90
N GLN A 144 40.67 -72.38 137.15
CA GLN A 144 42.08 -71.92 136.95
C GLN A 144 43.17 -73.06 137.15
N GLU A 145 44.43 -72.83 136.72
CA GLU A 145 45.81 -73.32 137.10
C GLU A 145 46.15 -74.65 137.86
N TYR A 146 47.36 -75.22 137.63
CA TYR A 146 48.50 -75.28 138.61
C TYR A 146 49.83 -75.95 138.13
N ASN A 147 50.95 -75.63 138.82
CA ASN A 147 52.19 -76.44 139.05
C ASN A 147 53.41 -76.45 138.09
N ILE A 148 53.95 -75.26 137.78
CA ILE A 148 55.34 -74.80 138.02
C ILE A 148 56.59 -75.67 137.63
N SER A 149 56.63 -76.99 137.79
CA SER A 149 57.80 -77.82 137.42
C SER A 149 58.06 -77.80 135.90
N ASP A 150 56.99 -77.65 135.12
CA ASP A 150 57.10 -77.50 133.67
C ASP A 150 57.62 -76.13 133.23
N LEU A 151 57.66 -75.09 134.10
CA LEU A 151 58.07 -73.74 133.71
C LEU A 151 59.51 -73.64 133.16
N ILE A 152 60.38 -74.60 133.45
CA ILE A 152 61.74 -74.64 132.88
C ILE A 152 61.71 -75.16 131.44
N LYS A 153 60.91 -76.21 131.14
CA LYS A 153 60.69 -76.68 129.77
C LYS A 153 59.89 -75.66 128.97
N TYR A 154 58.81 -75.15 129.57
CA TYR A 154 57.95 -74.12 129.00
C TYR A 154 58.71 -72.82 128.69
N LYS A 155 59.81 -72.53 129.41
CA LYS A 155 60.71 -71.43 129.03
C LYS A 155 61.52 -71.73 127.76
N GLU A 156 62.03 -72.94 127.60
CA GLU A 156 62.73 -73.37 126.38
C GLU A 156 61.78 -73.51 125.19
N GLU A 157 60.56 -73.97 125.43
CA GLU A 157 59.46 -74.03 124.46
C GLU A 157 59.00 -72.63 124.06
N ILE A 158 58.72 -71.72 125.01
CA ILE A 158 58.43 -70.30 124.70
C ILE A 158 59.58 -69.61 123.95
N THR A 159 60.85 -69.95 124.19
CA THR A 159 61.93 -69.39 123.34
C THR A 159 61.89 -69.93 121.90
N LYS A 160 61.48 -71.18 121.68
CA LYS A 160 61.30 -71.75 120.34
C LYS A 160 60.04 -71.19 119.67
N GLU A 161 58.93 -71.09 120.38
CA GLU A 161 57.69 -70.45 119.91
C GLU A 161 57.94 -68.97 119.58
N ARG A 162 58.67 -68.23 120.42
CA ARG A 162 59.09 -66.85 120.11
C ARG A 162 59.87 -66.78 118.81
N ASP A 163 60.81 -67.69 118.59
CA ASP A 163 61.68 -67.65 117.40
C ASP A 163 60.96 -68.15 116.14
N GLN A 164 60.01 -69.08 116.28
CA GLN A 164 59.06 -69.46 115.22
C GLN A 164 58.11 -68.31 114.88
N LEU A 165 57.47 -67.69 115.87
CA LEU A 165 56.59 -66.52 115.69
C LEU A 165 57.35 -65.30 115.15
N LEU A 166 58.62 -65.12 115.48
CA LEU A 166 59.47 -64.11 114.85
C LEU A 166 59.75 -64.44 113.38
N SER A 167 59.97 -65.71 113.04
CA SER A 167 60.11 -66.15 111.64
C SER A 167 58.80 -65.94 110.85
N GLU A 168 57.66 -66.35 111.41
CA GLU A 168 56.33 -66.12 110.83
C GLU A 168 56.02 -64.63 110.69
N VAL A 169 56.39 -63.79 111.66
CA VAL A 169 56.24 -62.32 111.56
C VAL A 169 57.16 -61.73 110.49
N VAL A 170 58.34 -62.31 110.23
CA VAL A 170 59.19 -61.90 109.09
C VAL A 170 58.57 -62.32 107.76
N GLU A 171 58.10 -63.57 107.62
CA GLU A 171 57.44 -64.05 106.40
C GLU A 171 56.13 -63.30 106.11
N LEU A 172 55.30 -63.07 107.13
CA LEU A 172 54.06 -62.29 107.01
C LEU A 172 54.34 -60.83 106.67
N ARG A 173 55.42 -60.22 107.19
CA ARG A 173 55.85 -58.87 106.77
C ARG A 173 56.34 -58.87 105.32
N GLN A 174 57.09 -59.89 104.90
CA GLN A 174 57.60 -59.99 103.54
C GLN A 174 56.48 -60.21 102.51
N SER A 175 55.51 -61.06 102.86
CA SER A 175 54.25 -61.27 102.12
C SER A 175 53.41 -59.98 102.06
N LEU A 176 53.28 -59.26 103.19
CA LEU A 176 52.58 -57.98 103.24
C LEU A 176 53.26 -56.92 102.34
N THR A 177 54.60 -56.82 102.34
CA THR A 177 55.31 -55.91 101.44
C THR A 177 55.06 -56.26 99.97
N GLN A 178 55.14 -57.54 99.59
CA GLN A 178 54.85 -57.98 98.22
C GLN A 178 53.39 -57.70 97.81
N ALA A 179 52.43 -57.89 98.72
CA ALA A 179 51.04 -57.54 98.48
C ALA A 179 50.84 -56.03 98.28
N THR A 180 51.53 -55.19 99.07
CA THR A 180 51.46 -53.72 98.88
C THR A 180 52.16 -53.24 97.61
N GLU A 181 53.24 -53.88 97.17
CA GLU A 181 53.89 -53.58 95.89
C GLU A 181 52.96 -53.96 94.72
N GLN A 182 52.37 -55.16 94.76
CA GLN A 182 51.39 -55.60 93.75
C GLN A 182 50.14 -54.69 93.71
N GLN A 183 49.67 -54.19 94.85
CA GLN A 183 48.60 -53.20 94.89
C GLN A 183 49.02 -51.88 94.24
N GLN A 184 50.20 -51.35 94.55
CA GLN A 184 50.70 -50.11 93.95
C GLN A 184 50.95 -50.23 92.44
N ASP A 185 51.36 -51.41 91.95
CA ASP A 185 51.49 -51.68 90.51
C ASP A 185 50.12 -51.78 89.82
N ALA A 186 49.13 -52.42 90.46
CA ALA A 186 47.76 -52.47 89.95
C ALA A 186 47.08 -51.08 89.94
N GLU A 187 47.30 -50.26 90.96
CA GLU A 187 46.82 -48.87 91.02
C GLU A 187 47.49 -47.98 89.96
N ARG A 188 48.79 -48.14 89.73
CA ARG A 188 49.50 -47.45 88.62
C ARG A 188 48.93 -47.85 87.26
N ALA A 189 48.84 -49.15 86.97
CA ALA A 189 48.29 -49.65 85.70
C ALA A 189 46.83 -49.24 85.47
N LYS A 190 46.02 -49.15 86.54
CA LYS A 190 44.66 -48.61 86.47
C LYS A 190 44.67 -47.12 86.10
N ASN A 191 45.50 -46.30 86.74
CA ASN A 191 45.54 -44.87 86.48
C ASN A 191 46.03 -44.57 85.05
N GLU A 192 47.04 -45.31 84.56
CA GLU A 192 47.48 -45.25 83.15
C GLU A 192 46.36 -45.61 82.17
N ALA A 193 45.54 -46.61 82.50
CA ALA A 193 44.38 -46.99 81.68
C ALA A 193 43.27 -45.92 81.72
N ASP A 194 42.98 -45.32 82.87
CA ASP A 194 41.99 -44.24 83.00
C ASP A 194 42.43 -42.97 82.25
N GLU A 195 43.72 -42.62 82.29
CA GLU A 195 44.28 -41.53 81.48
C GLU A 195 44.18 -41.82 79.97
N ALA A 196 44.50 -43.04 79.54
CA ALA A 196 44.36 -43.46 78.14
C ALA A 196 42.89 -43.42 77.68
N ILE A 197 41.94 -43.84 78.54
CA ILE A 197 40.50 -43.73 78.28
C ILE A 197 40.08 -42.27 78.13
N MET A 198 40.56 -41.36 79.01
CA MET A 198 40.25 -39.94 78.91
C MET A 198 40.80 -39.31 77.62
N GLN A 199 42.03 -39.66 77.21
CA GLN A 199 42.62 -39.21 75.95
C GLN A 199 41.80 -39.70 74.75
N LEU A 200 41.43 -40.99 74.71
CA LEU A 200 40.59 -41.55 73.65
C LEU A 200 39.19 -40.92 73.60
N GLN A 201 38.59 -40.58 74.75
CA GLN A 201 37.32 -39.85 74.79
C GLN A 201 37.44 -38.44 74.19
N GLN A 202 38.52 -37.71 74.48
CA GLN A 202 38.80 -36.41 73.87
C GLN A 202 39.03 -36.52 72.35
N GLU A 203 39.78 -37.53 71.88
CA GLU A 203 39.94 -37.79 70.45
C GLU A 203 38.61 -38.10 69.76
N ILE A 204 37.77 -38.96 70.35
CA ILE A 204 36.43 -39.27 69.83
C ILE A 204 35.56 -38.00 69.77
N GLN A 205 35.60 -37.14 70.79
CA GLN A 205 34.86 -35.88 70.79
C GLN A 205 35.37 -34.91 69.71
N MET A 206 36.69 -34.83 69.50
CA MET A 206 37.30 -34.05 68.42
C MET A 206 36.88 -34.59 67.04
N ARG A 207 36.94 -35.91 66.81
CA ARG A 207 36.49 -36.52 65.55
C ARG A 207 34.99 -36.32 65.29
N ASN A 208 34.14 -36.41 66.31
CA ASN A 208 32.71 -36.11 66.19
C ASN A 208 32.46 -34.64 65.82
N ASN A 209 33.26 -33.71 66.34
CA ASN A 209 33.22 -32.29 65.97
C ASN A 209 33.71 -32.06 64.53
N GLU A 210 34.74 -32.76 64.07
CA GLU A 210 35.21 -32.72 62.68
C GLU A 210 34.15 -33.27 61.70
N VAL A 211 33.60 -34.46 61.97
CA VAL A 211 32.52 -35.07 61.17
C VAL A 211 31.30 -34.14 61.11
N SER A 212 30.94 -33.51 62.22
CA SER A 212 29.85 -32.52 62.26
C SER A 212 30.14 -31.26 61.45
N ARG A 213 31.40 -30.83 61.34
CA ARG A 213 31.84 -29.70 60.50
C ARG A 213 31.83 -30.07 59.01
N GLU A 214 32.33 -31.25 58.65
CA GLU A 214 32.30 -31.77 57.28
C GLU A 214 30.87 -32.02 56.79
N ALA A 215 30.00 -32.61 57.62
CA ALA A 215 28.58 -32.76 57.28
C ALA A 215 27.92 -31.41 56.97
N ARG A 216 28.17 -30.37 57.78
CA ARG A 216 27.66 -29.01 57.54
C ARG A 216 28.29 -28.31 56.32
N LYS A 217 29.54 -28.63 55.95
CA LYS A 217 30.13 -28.17 54.67
C LYS A 217 29.44 -28.85 53.49
N LYS A 218 29.29 -30.18 53.54
CA LYS A 218 28.63 -30.96 52.49
C LYS A 218 27.20 -30.46 52.27
N GLU A 219 26.43 -30.28 53.34
CA GLU A 219 25.04 -29.81 53.24
C GLU A 219 24.92 -28.40 52.64
N LYS A 220 25.95 -27.55 52.76
CA LYS A 220 26.03 -26.27 52.03
C LYS A 220 26.37 -26.49 50.55
N MET A 221 27.38 -27.28 50.24
CA MET A 221 27.77 -27.59 48.85
C MET A 221 26.63 -28.28 48.08
N ASP A 222 25.89 -29.20 48.71
CA ASP A 222 24.72 -29.87 48.13
C ASP A 222 23.56 -28.89 47.84
N LYS A 223 23.44 -27.80 48.63
CA LYS A 223 22.46 -26.71 48.38
C LYS A 223 22.94 -25.76 47.29
N GLU A 224 24.21 -25.39 47.29
CA GLU A 224 24.82 -24.56 46.24
C GLU A 224 24.76 -25.27 44.87
N LEU A 225 25.05 -26.57 44.81
CA LEU A 225 24.89 -27.39 43.61
C LEU A 225 23.44 -27.45 43.11
N LYS A 226 22.46 -27.65 44.00
CA LYS A 226 21.03 -27.65 43.63
C LYS A 226 20.57 -26.28 43.11
N ASN A 227 21.03 -25.19 43.72
CA ASN A 227 20.73 -23.84 43.25
C ASN A 227 21.34 -23.59 41.86
N LEU A 228 22.61 -23.93 41.65
CA LEU A 228 23.29 -23.81 40.35
C LEU A 228 22.63 -24.68 39.27
N GLN A 229 22.19 -25.89 39.60
CA GLN A 229 21.43 -26.74 38.68
C GLN A 229 20.07 -26.12 38.32
N ALA A 230 19.36 -25.51 39.26
CA ALA A 230 18.11 -24.80 38.99
C ALA A 230 18.35 -23.55 38.12
N GLU A 231 19.42 -22.78 38.38
CA GLU A 231 19.82 -21.64 37.55
C GLU A 231 20.17 -22.07 36.12
N ILE A 232 20.93 -23.16 35.95
CA ILE A 232 21.23 -23.73 34.62
C ILE A 232 19.94 -24.14 33.90
N VAL A 233 19.01 -24.84 34.54
CA VAL A 233 17.73 -25.23 33.94
C VAL A 233 16.91 -23.99 33.52
N ASN A 234 16.86 -22.95 34.37
CA ASN A 234 16.19 -21.69 34.06
C ASN A 234 16.85 -20.99 32.86
N LYS A 235 18.19 -20.97 32.77
CA LYS A 235 18.91 -20.40 31.63
C LYS A 235 18.74 -21.23 30.35
N GLN A 236 18.66 -22.56 30.43
CA GLN A 236 18.30 -23.41 29.31
C GLN A 236 16.89 -23.09 28.78
N ALA A 237 15.93 -22.79 29.67
CA ALA A 237 14.57 -22.39 29.30
C ALA A 237 14.53 -20.98 28.68
N GLU A 238 15.24 -20.00 29.25
CA GLU A 238 15.42 -18.67 28.65
C GLU A 238 16.01 -18.76 27.23
N ILE A 239 17.06 -19.58 27.04
CA ILE A 239 17.69 -19.80 25.73
C ILE A 239 16.70 -20.38 24.72
N LYS A 240 15.91 -21.40 25.09
CA LYS A 240 14.85 -21.95 24.21
C LYS A 240 13.80 -20.90 23.84
N ASN A 241 13.35 -20.10 24.81
CA ASN A 241 12.38 -19.03 24.59
C ASN A 241 12.92 -17.92 23.67
N LEU A 242 14.20 -17.56 23.81
CA LEU A 242 14.88 -16.61 22.93
C LEU A 242 15.08 -17.19 21.52
N GLN A 243 15.42 -18.47 21.38
CA GLN A 243 15.51 -19.15 20.08
C GLN A 243 14.16 -19.17 19.35
N GLN A 244 13.05 -19.45 20.05
CA GLN A 244 11.70 -19.38 19.47
C GLN A 244 11.33 -17.96 19.04
N ARG A 245 11.68 -16.93 19.83
CA ARG A 245 11.48 -15.52 19.44
C ARG A 245 12.31 -15.15 18.21
N ILE A 246 13.58 -15.55 18.14
CA ILE A 246 14.44 -15.33 16.96
C ILE A 246 13.84 -15.99 15.71
N GLN A 247 13.27 -17.20 15.85
CA GLN A 247 12.64 -17.90 14.73
C GLN A 247 11.36 -17.19 14.24
N LYS A 248 10.46 -16.79 15.16
CA LYS A 248 9.28 -15.98 14.80
C LYS A 248 9.66 -14.66 14.14
N ASN A 249 10.64 -13.94 14.69
CA ASN A 249 11.12 -12.68 14.13
C ASN A 249 11.71 -12.84 12.72
N LYS A 250 12.37 -13.98 12.39
CA LYS A 250 12.82 -14.29 11.03
C LYS A 250 11.66 -14.54 10.06
N GLU A 251 10.63 -15.25 10.50
CA GLU A 251 9.44 -15.52 9.69
C GLU A 251 8.62 -14.25 9.45
N GLU A 252 8.55 -13.36 10.44
CA GLU A 252 7.97 -12.02 10.32
C GLU A 252 8.83 -11.12 9.41
N GLN A 253 10.16 -11.15 9.52
CA GLN A 253 11.05 -10.44 8.61
C GLN A 253 10.85 -10.91 7.15
N LEU A 254 10.80 -12.22 6.90
CA LEU A 254 10.57 -12.77 5.55
C LEU A 254 9.22 -12.32 4.97
N LYS A 255 8.15 -12.31 5.78
CA LYS A 255 6.84 -11.77 5.38
C LYS A 255 6.92 -10.27 5.08
N MET A 256 7.61 -9.48 5.92
CA MET A 256 7.81 -8.05 5.68
C MET A 256 8.64 -7.79 4.41
N GLU A 257 9.64 -8.63 4.10
CA GLU A 257 10.43 -8.54 2.87
C GLU A 257 9.62 -8.93 1.62
N GLN A 258 8.69 -9.90 1.71
CA GLN A 258 7.72 -10.17 0.63
C GLN A 258 6.77 -8.98 0.44
N ASN A 259 6.13 -8.51 1.52
CA ASN A 259 5.25 -7.34 1.49
C ASN A 259 5.97 -6.11 0.91
N LEU A 260 7.25 -5.88 1.25
CA LEU A 260 8.04 -4.76 0.72
C LEU A 260 8.37 -4.94 -0.77
N LYS A 261 8.56 -6.17 -1.27
CA LYS A 261 8.71 -6.44 -2.72
C LYS A 261 7.40 -6.20 -3.46
N GLU A 262 6.28 -6.67 -2.92
CA GLU A 262 4.94 -6.46 -3.51
C GLU A 262 4.56 -4.98 -3.53
N GLN A 263 4.79 -4.25 -2.44
CA GLN A 263 4.57 -2.80 -2.36
C GLN A 263 5.51 -2.01 -3.29
N LYS A 264 6.74 -2.47 -3.55
CA LYS A 264 7.60 -1.89 -4.59
C LYS A 264 7.05 -2.14 -6.00
N MET A 265 6.63 -3.37 -6.30
CA MET A 265 6.00 -3.70 -7.59
C MET A 265 4.69 -2.93 -7.81
N LEU A 266 3.92 -2.69 -6.76
CA LEU A 266 2.71 -1.87 -6.79
C LEU A 266 3.05 -0.39 -7.03
N ASN A 267 3.99 0.19 -6.27
CA ASN A 267 4.45 1.57 -6.45
C ASN A 267 5.09 1.83 -7.83
N GLU A 268 5.73 0.83 -8.45
CA GLU A 268 6.20 0.93 -9.83
C GLU A 268 5.05 0.95 -10.85
N ARG A 269 3.92 0.27 -10.57
CA ARG A 269 2.73 0.30 -11.44
C ARG A 269 1.98 1.61 -11.28
N THR A 270 1.64 1.98 -10.05
CA THR A 270 0.96 3.26 -9.76
C THR A 270 1.83 4.46 -10.13
N GLY A 271 3.16 4.35 -10.06
CA GLY A 271 4.09 5.35 -10.58
C GLY A 271 4.00 5.53 -12.10
N LYS A 272 3.99 4.43 -12.87
CA LYS A 272 3.81 4.46 -14.34
C LYS A 272 2.43 4.95 -14.75
N GLU A 273 1.39 4.58 -13.99
CA GLU A 273 0.03 5.11 -14.17
C GLU A 273 -0.02 6.62 -13.85
N LEU A 274 0.62 7.06 -12.76
CA LEU A 274 0.74 8.48 -12.40
C LEU A 274 1.51 9.28 -13.46
N GLU A 275 2.58 8.74 -14.05
CA GLU A 275 3.28 9.36 -15.18
C GLU A 275 2.36 9.49 -16.41
N GLN A 276 1.57 8.46 -16.74
CA GLN A 276 0.59 8.52 -17.82
C GLN A 276 -0.52 9.55 -17.52
N PHE A 277 -1.05 9.59 -16.30
CA PHE A 277 -2.02 10.60 -15.89
C PHE A 277 -1.43 12.01 -15.89
N GLN A 278 -0.19 12.21 -15.44
CA GLN A 278 0.50 13.50 -15.53
C GLN A 278 0.73 13.94 -16.97
N MET A 279 1.11 13.03 -17.88
CA MET A 279 1.25 13.33 -19.30
C MET A 279 -0.09 13.66 -19.97
N ARG A 280 -1.18 12.99 -19.58
CA ARG A 280 -2.53 13.28 -20.06
C ARG A 280 -3.07 14.60 -19.49
N ASN A 281 -2.82 14.87 -18.22
CA ASN A 281 -3.22 16.12 -17.56
C ASN A 281 -2.42 17.32 -18.10
N LYS A 282 -1.12 17.17 -18.40
CA LYS A 282 -0.33 18.20 -19.10
C LYS A 282 -0.91 18.54 -20.49
N LYS A 283 -1.40 17.55 -21.25
CA LYS A 283 -2.11 17.81 -22.51
C LYS A 283 -3.43 18.56 -22.28
N LEU A 284 -4.26 18.10 -21.35
CA LEU A 284 -5.53 18.76 -21.00
C LEU A 284 -5.34 20.20 -20.48
N VAL A 285 -4.25 20.47 -19.75
CA VAL A 285 -3.85 21.81 -19.33
C VAL A 285 -3.43 22.66 -20.53
N GLN A 286 -2.60 22.15 -21.44
CA GLN A 286 -2.22 22.87 -22.67
C GLN A 286 -3.42 23.15 -23.59
N GLU A 287 -4.34 22.19 -23.72
CA GLU A 287 -5.62 22.35 -24.44
C GLU A 287 -6.50 23.41 -23.75
N SER A 288 -6.61 23.38 -22.41
CA SER A 288 -7.35 24.38 -21.62
C SER A 288 -6.72 25.78 -21.70
N GLU A 289 -5.39 25.89 -21.70
CA GLU A 289 -4.66 27.14 -21.90
C GLU A 289 -4.92 27.71 -23.30
N GLN A 290 -4.89 26.87 -24.35
CA GLN A 290 -5.25 27.27 -25.72
C GLN A 290 -6.71 27.72 -25.82
N HIS A 291 -7.65 26.99 -25.23
CA HIS A 291 -9.06 27.38 -25.15
C HIS A 291 -9.24 28.70 -24.37
N THR A 292 -8.47 28.93 -23.31
CA THR A 292 -8.49 30.16 -22.51
C THR A 292 -7.96 31.35 -23.31
N VAL A 293 -6.87 31.18 -24.07
CA VAL A 293 -6.32 32.22 -24.96
C VAL A 293 -7.29 32.54 -26.10
N MET A 294 -7.91 31.53 -26.73
CA MET A 294 -8.97 31.77 -27.72
C MET A 294 -10.19 32.49 -27.12
N PHE A 295 -10.61 32.11 -25.92
CA PHE A 295 -11.72 32.77 -25.22
C PHE A 295 -11.37 34.23 -24.87
N GLN A 296 -10.14 34.50 -24.43
CA GLN A 296 -9.66 35.88 -24.21
C GLN A 296 -9.65 36.69 -25.51
N GLY A 297 -9.25 36.10 -26.65
CA GLY A 297 -9.36 36.72 -27.97
C GLY A 297 -10.80 37.10 -28.31
N VAL A 298 -11.73 36.15 -28.21
CA VAL A 298 -13.17 36.40 -28.45
C VAL A 298 -13.75 37.45 -27.49
N VAL A 299 -13.34 37.47 -26.22
CA VAL A 299 -13.75 38.50 -25.25
C VAL A 299 -13.18 39.88 -25.61
N GLN A 300 -11.93 39.95 -26.08
CA GLN A 300 -11.35 41.21 -26.57
C GLN A 300 -12.05 41.70 -27.84
N ASP A 301 -12.42 40.81 -28.76
CA ASP A 301 -13.14 41.18 -29.99
C ASP A 301 -14.59 41.58 -29.72
N LEU A 302 -15.27 40.93 -28.77
CA LEU A 302 -16.56 41.39 -28.25
C LEU A 302 -16.44 42.75 -27.56
N HIS A 303 -15.36 43.02 -26.84
CA HIS A 303 -15.10 44.32 -26.22
C HIS A 303 -14.86 45.41 -27.28
N LYS A 304 -13.99 45.16 -28.28
CA LYS A 304 -13.82 46.05 -29.45
C LYS A 304 -15.14 46.32 -30.13
N ARG A 305 -15.94 45.28 -30.41
CA ARG A 305 -17.24 45.44 -31.09
C ARG A 305 -18.27 46.19 -30.25
N THR A 306 -18.18 46.10 -28.92
CA THR A 306 -19.01 46.90 -28.00
C THR A 306 -18.58 48.38 -27.99
N VAL A 307 -17.28 48.67 -28.10
CA VAL A 307 -16.78 50.05 -28.28
C VAL A 307 -17.18 50.60 -29.65
N GLU A 308 -17.09 49.81 -30.71
CA GLU A 308 -17.57 50.18 -32.05
C GLU A 308 -19.08 50.44 -32.08
N LEU A 309 -19.88 49.59 -31.41
CA LEU A 309 -21.33 49.80 -31.30
C LEU A 309 -21.64 51.10 -30.54
N LYS A 310 -20.96 51.38 -29.42
CA LYS A 310 -21.08 52.67 -28.73
C LYS A 310 -20.72 53.86 -29.62
N ALA A 311 -19.63 53.77 -30.39
CA ALA A 311 -19.26 54.81 -31.35
C ALA A 311 -20.33 54.99 -32.46
N ARG A 312 -21.03 53.93 -32.87
CA ARG A 312 -22.19 54.03 -33.78
C ARG A 312 -23.45 54.57 -33.12
N ASP A 313 -23.67 54.30 -31.83
CA ASP A 313 -24.76 54.90 -31.07
C ASP A 313 -24.50 56.41 -30.81
N ASP A 314 -23.24 56.79 -30.57
CA ASP A 314 -22.80 58.19 -30.48
C ASP A 314 -22.92 58.90 -31.85
N GLU A 315 -22.52 58.27 -32.95
CA GLU A 315 -22.80 58.76 -34.32
C GLU A 315 -24.32 58.88 -34.56
N LEU A 316 -25.13 57.90 -34.15
CA LEU A 316 -26.58 57.93 -34.31
C LEU A 316 -27.22 59.04 -33.47
N THR A 317 -26.78 59.28 -32.24
CA THR A 317 -27.30 60.39 -31.43
C THR A 317 -26.86 61.75 -31.99
N GLN A 318 -25.65 61.85 -32.56
CA GLN A 318 -25.23 63.04 -33.30
C GLN A 318 -26.08 63.25 -34.58
N MET A 319 -26.38 62.20 -35.33
CA MET A 319 -27.26 62.26 -36.50
C MET A 319 -28.71 62.61 -36.12
N HIS A 320 -29.23 62.12 -34.98
CA HIS A 320 -30.52 62.57 -34.44
C HIS A 320 -30.49 64.04 -34.02
N LEU A 321 -29.39 64.52 -33.45
CA LEU A 321 -29.16 65.94 -33.16
C LEU A 321 -29.15 66.79 -34.44
N GLU A 322 -28.54 66.31 -35.52
CA GLU A 322 -28.55 66.98 -36.83
C GLU A 322 -29.92 66.94 -37.51
N ILE A 323 -30.64 65.82 -37.43
CA ILE A 323 -32.06 65.72 -37.83
C ILE A 323 -32.91 66.71 -37.02
N SER A 324 -32.63 66.92 -35.72
CA SER A 324 -33.33 67.94 -34.91
C SER A 324 -33.05 69.37 -35.39
N LYS A 325 -31.84 69.66 -35.87
CA LYS A 325 -31.46 70.96 -36.46
C LYS A 325 -32.12 71.15 -37.82
N MET A 326 -32.15 70.11 -38.65
CA MET A 326 -32.81 70.12 -39.97
C MET A 326 -34.33 70.22 -39.86
N ASN A 327 -34.95 69.60 -38.86
CA ASN A 327 -36.36 69.80 -38.52
C ASN A 327 -36.63 71.27 -38.16
N LYS A 328 -35.84 71.88 -37.26
CA LYS A 328 -35.96 73.31 -36.94
C LYS A 328 -35.77 74.21 -38.18
N LEU A 329 -34.86 73.85 -39.08
CA LEU A 329 -34.65 74.58 -40.34
C LEU A 329 -35.86 74.46 -41.29
N ARG A 330 -36.43 73.25 -41.43
CA ARG A 330 -37.68 72.99 -42.16
C ARG A 330 -38.82 73.83 -41.60
N ASP A 331 -38.98 73.87 -40.28
CA ASP A 331 -40.09 74.57 -39.63
C ASP A 331 -40.01 76.10 -39.85
N VAL A 332 -38.80 76.66 -39.89
CA VAL A 332 -38.53 78.07 -40.28
C VAL A 332 -38.83 78.32 -41.77
N LEU A 333 -38.52 77.36 -42.66
CA LEU A 333 -38.86 77.47 -44.09
C LEU A 333 -40.37 77.31 -44.34
N GLN A 334 -41.04 76.43 -43.59
CA GLN A 334 -42.48 76.21 -43.64
C GLN A 334 -43.28 77.42 -43.12
N SER A 335 -42.74 78.15 -42.13
CA SER A 335 -43.26 79.45 -41.71
C SER A 335 -43.25 80.49 -42.84
N LYS A 336 -42.16 80.56 -43.61
CA LYS A 336 -42.05 81.47 -44.77
C LYS A 336 -42.97 81.11 -45.94
N LEU A 337 -43.36 79.85 -46.09
CA LEU A 337 -44.30 79.42 -47.12
C LEU A 337 -45.73 79.90 -46.83
N ARG A 338 -46.21 79.75 -45.60
CA ARG A 338 -47.58 80.12 -45.18
C ARG A 338 -47.92 81.58 -45.48
N ALA A 339 -46.99 82.50 -45.21
CA ALA A 339 -47.16 83.93 -45.47
C ALA A 339 -47.32 84.30 -46.97
N ALA A 340 -46.97 83.39 -47.90
CA ALA A 340 -47.24 83.56 -49.33
C ALA A 340 -48.62 83.00 -49.74
N GLU A 341 -49.14 82.02 -48.98
CA GLU A 341 -50.40 81.32 -49.28
C GLU A 341 -51.63 82.06 -48.74
N GLU A 342 -51.51 82.76 -47.61
CA GLU A 342 -52.59 83.55 -46.98
C GLU A 342 -53.24 84.56 -47.94
N LYS A 343 -52.47 85.18 -48.84
CA LYS A 343 -53.00 86.14 -49.85
C LYS A 343 -53.86 85.50 -50.94
N LYS A 344 -53.88 84.17 -51.06
CA LYS A 344 -54.66 83.43 -52.07
C LYS A 344 -55.94 82.82 -51.51
N VAL A 345 -56.03 82.62 -50.19
CA VAL A 345 -57.08 81.81 -49.54
C VAL A 345 -58.37 82.59 -49.27
N ALA A 346 -58.29 83.92 -49.09
CA ALA A 346 -59.43 84.76 -48.71
C ALA A 346 -60.67 84.66 -49.63
N ALA A 347 -60.49 84.31 -50.91
CA ALA A 347 -61.59 84.18 -51.88
C ALA A 347 -62.27 82.78 -51.91
N GLY A 348 -61.80 81.81 -51.12
CA GLY A 348 -62.30 80.43 -51.15
C GLY A 348 -63.11 79.99 -49.91
N HIS A 349 -62.99 80.70 -48.79
CA HIS A 349 -63.34 80.14 -47.48
C HIS A 349 -64.85 80.01 -47.15
N GLU A 350 -65.76 80.73 -47.82
CA GLU A 350 -67.19 80.64 -47.49
C GLU A 350 -67.87 79.32 -47.95
N ARG A 351 -67.28 78.57 -48.89
CA ARG A 351 -67.95 77.44 -49.56
C ARG A 351 -67.66 76.06 -48.97
N GLU A 352 -66.61 75.90 -48.16
CA GLU A 352 -66.11 74.57 -47.72
C GLU A 352 -66.26 74.31 -46.21
N THR A 353 -66.53 75.36 -45.42
CA THR A 353 -66.77 75.31 -43.96
C THR A 353 -67.84 74.30 -43.56
N LEU A 354 -68.96 74.25 -44.30
CA LEU A 354 -70.09 73.35 -44.01
C LEU A 354 -69.89 71.89 -44.45
N LYS A 355 -68.74 71.52 -45.03
CA LYS A 355 -68.47 70.13 -45.49
C LYS A 355 -67.30 69.43 -44.81
N SER A 356 -66.41 70.18 -44.15
CA SER A 356 -65.20 69.60 -43.54
C SER A 356 -65.48 68.84 -42.22
N GLN A 357 -66.42 69.34 -41.41
CA GLN A 357 -66.61 68.95 -40.00
C GLN A 357 -66.92 67.46 -39.79
N ILE A 358 -67.58 66.78 -40.73
CA ILE A 358 -67.91 65.35 -40.61
C ILE A 358 -66.66 64.46 -40.81
N SER A 359 -65.70 64.88 -41.65
CA SER A 359 -64.53 64.05 -41.99
C SER A 359 -63.40 64.05 -40.94
N GLY A 360 -63.49 64.89 -39.90
CA GLY A 360 -62.48 64.96 -38.84
C GLY A 360 -62.51 63.71 -37.95
N LEU A 361 -63.68 63.44 -37.36
CA LEU A 361 -63.90 62.40 -36.35
C LEU A 361 -63.58 60.98 -36.87
N GLU A 362 -63.80 60.72 -38.15
CA GLU A 362 -63.49 59.43 -38.79
C GLU A 362 -61.98 59.13 -38.86
N ARG A 363 -61.13 60.17 -38.93
CA ARG A 363 -59.66 60.00 -39.02
C ARG A 363 -59.01 59.81 -37.66
N GLU A 364 -59.52 60.48 -36.62
CA GLU A 364 -59.02 60.37 -35.26
C GLU A 364 -59.22 58.95 -34.70
N LEU A 365 -60.38 58.35 -34.99
CA LEU A 365 -60.71 56.98 -34.60
C LEU A 365 -59.81 55.92 -35.29
N GLU A 366 -59.37 56.16 -36.53
CA GLU A 366 -58.48 55.25 -37.26
C GLU A 366 -56.99 55.44 -36.89
N ALA A 367 -56.60 56.66 -36.50
CA ALA A 367 -55.29 56.93 -35.90
C ALA A 367 -55.15 56.23 -34.54
N ALA A 368 -56.18 56.31 -33.69
CA ALA A 368 -56.21 55.64 -32.40
C ALA A 368 -56.07 54.11 -32.51
N LYS A 369 -56.72 53.46 -33.49
CA LYS A 369 -56.54 52.01 -33.75
C LYS A 369 -55.11 51.65 -34.13
N LYS A 370 -54.46 52.46 -34.99
CA LYS A 370 -53.07 52.21 -35.40
C LYS A 370 -52.09 52.39 -34.25
N GLN A 371 -52.31 53.38 -33.39
CA GLN A 371 -51.51 53.52 -32.16
C GLN A 371 -51.74 52.31 -31.23
N ALA A 372 -52.99 51.89 -31.01
CA ALA A 372 -53.29 50.72 -30.19
C ALA A 372 -52.70 49.39 -30.74
N GLU A 373 -52.54 49.23 -32.06
CA GLU A 373 -51.80 48.09 -32.63
C GLU A 373 -50.29 48.17 -32.42
N ILE A 374 -49.71 49.37 -32.46
CA ILE A 374 -48.29 49.59 -32.18
C ILE A 374 -48.02 49.33 -30.69
N ASP A 375 -48.85 49.89 -29.81
CA ASP A 375 -48.75 49.71 -28.36
C ASP A 375 -48.99 48.24 -27.98
N LYS A 376 -49.92 47.54 -28.64
CA LYS A 376 -50.12 46.10 -28.45
C LYS A 376 -48.89 45.29 -28.86
N LYS A 377 -48.24 45.60 -29.99
CA LYS A 377 -47.01 44.93 -30.41
C LYS A 377 -45.86 45.23 -29.45
N ALA A 378 -45.72 46.48 -28.99
CA ALA A 378 -44.76 46.85 -27.96
C ALA A 378 -45.01 46.12 -26.63
N VAL A 379 -46.28 45.94 -26.22
CA VAL A 379 -46.64 45.13 -25.05
C VAL A 379 -46.38 43.65 -25.27
N ASP A 380 -46.70 43.06 -26.43
CA ASP A 380 -46.41 41.66 -26.75
C ASP A 380 -44.89 41.38 -26.78
N ASP A 381 -44.08 42.32 -27.29
CA ASP A 381 -42.62 42.22 -27.30
C ASP A 381 -42.00 42.49 -25.92
N LEU A 382 -42.50 43.47 -25.15
CA LEU A 382 -42.12 43.63 -23.73
C LEU A 382 -42.55 42.44 -22.86
N VAL A 383 -43.63 41.73 -23.22
CA VAL A 383 -44.04 40.46 -22.59
C VAL A 383 -43.07 39.33 -22.98
N ARG A 384 -42.58 39.28 -24.22
CA ARG A 384 -41.54 38.32 -24.64
C ARG A 384 -40.19 38.63 -24.00
N GLU A 385 -39.82 39.90 -23.86
CA GLU A 385 -38.62 40.33 -23.11
C GLU A 385 -38.78 40.01 -21.63
N ARG A 386 -39.91 40.33 -21.00
CA ARG A 386 -40.23 39.91 -19.62
C ARG A 386 -40.15 38.40 -19.46
N ASP A 387 -40.66 37.61 -20.39
CA ASP A 387 -40.68 36.14 -20.26
C ASP A 387 -39.34 35.49 -20.58
N THR A 388 -38.53 36.09 -21.45
CA THR A 388 -37.14 35.64 -21.68
C THR A 388 -36.23 36.08 -20.53
N LEU A 389 -36.38 37.31 -20.01
CA LEU A 389 -35.73 37.78 -18.78
C LEU A 389 -36.18 36.98 -17.56
N SER A 390 -37.45 36.60 -17.43
CA SER A 390 -37.96 35.76 -16.33
C SER A 390 -37.47 34.31 -16.46
N LYS A 391 -37.38 33.75 -17.67
CA LYS A 391 -36.72 32.46 -17.91
C LYS A 391 -35.22 32.52 -17.65
N ASN A 392 -34.54 33.62 -17.98
CA ASN A 392 -33.11 33.80 -17.73
C ASN A 392 -32.82 34.09 -16.26
N LEU A 393 -33.70 34.83 -15.57
CA LEU A 393 -33.71 34.99 -14.12
C LEU A 393 -33.90 33.64 -13.46
N ASN A 394 -34.95 32.88 -13.78
CA ASN A 394 -35.14 31.53 -13.21
C ASN A 394 -34.00 30.57 -13.53
N LYS A 395 -33.33 30.67 -14.69
CA LYS A 395 -32.08 29.93 -14.97
C LYS A 395 -30.94 30.40 -14.07
N ALA A 396 -30.76 31.71 -13.89
CA ALA A 396 -29.75 32.29 -13.01
C ALA A 396 -30.01 31.95 -11.54
N THR A 397 -31.23 32.11 -11.04
CA THR A 397 -31.67 31.71 -9.70
C THR A 397 -31.49 30.21 -9.48
N ASN A 398 -31.82 29.35 -10.46
CA ASN A 398 -31.56 27.91 -10.35
C ASN A 398 -30.07 27.55 -10.41
N ALA A 399 -29.24 28.31 -11.16
CA ALA A 399 -27.79 28.13 -11.18
C ALA A 399 -27.16 28.62 -9.86
N VAL A 400 -27.60 29.75 -9.32
CA VAL A 400 -27.21 30.30 -8.03
C VAL A 400 -27.67 29.39 -6.89
N GLN A 401 -28.89 28.84 -6.94
CA GLN A 401 -29.38 27.87 -5.96
C GLN A 401 -28.53 26.59 -6.00
N LYS A 402 -28.24 26.04 -7.19
CA LYS A 402 -27.30 24.92 -7.34
C LYS A 402 -25.91 25.26 -6.80
N GLN A 403 -25.41 26.48 -7.03
CA GLN A 403 -24.12 26.93 -6.51
C GLN A 403 -24.14 27.08 -4.99
N ILE A 404 -25.23 27.58 -4.42
CA ILE A 404 -25.45 27.70 -2.97
C ILE A 404 -25.51 26.31 -2.32
N ASP A 405 -26.21 25.36 -2.92
CA ASP A 405 -26.31 24.01 -2.39
C ASP A 405 -25.00 23.22 -2.58
N LEU A 406 -24.24 23.49 -3.65
CA LEU A 406 -22.87 23.00 -3.81
C LEU A 406 -21.93 23.62 -2.76
N VAL A 407 -22.06 24.91 -2.45
CA VAL A 407 -21.32 25.59 -1.38
C VAL A 407 -21.66 25.00 -0.02
N LYS A 408 -22.94 24.77 0.31
CA LYS A 408 -23.35 24.07 1.55
C LYS A 408 -22.77 22.65 1.62
N LEU A 409 -22.76 21.91 0.51
CA LEU A 409 -22.14 20.58 0.44
C LEU A 409 -20.62 20.67 0.71
N HIS A 410 -19.94 21.66 0.14
CA HIS A 410 -18.53 21.91 0.39
C HIS A 410 -18.25 22.45 1.81
N GLU A 411 -19.14 23.23 2.41
CA GLU A 411 -19.03 23.68 3.81
C GLU A 411 -19.24 22.51 4.79
N GLN A 412 -20.19 21.61 4.50
CA GLN A 412 -20.38 20.40 5.31
C GLN A 412 -19.22 19.43 5.13
N SER A 413 -18.74 19.22 3.90
CA SER A 413 -17.53 18.42 3.63
C SER A 413 -16.30 19.04 4.30
N LYS A 414 -16.16 20.37 4.30
CA LYS A 414 -15.11 21.10 5.02
C LYS A 414 -15.23 20.87 6.53
N LYS A 415 -16.41 20.98 7.14
CA LYS A 415 -16.61 20.68 8.57
C LYS A 415 -16.20 19.25 8.92
N ASN A 416 -16.65 18.28 8.13
CA ASN A 416 -16.27 16.87 8.33
C ASN A 416 -14.74 16.71 8.25
N LEU A 417 -14.08 17.33 7.26
CA LEU A 417 -12.62 17.32 7.14
C LEU A 417 -11.91 18.09 8.27
N GLU A 418 -12.48 19.16 8.80
CA GLU A 418 -11.96 19.91 9.96
C GLU A 418 -12.07 19.07 11.25
N GLU A 419 -13.16 18.32 11.43
CA GLU A 419 -13.32 17.33 12.51
C GLU A 419 -12.35 16.14 12.36
N GLU A 420 -12.19 15.59 11.15
CA GLU A 420 -11.18 14.57 10.85
C GLU A 420 -9.76 15.08 11.15
N ILE A 421 -9.39 16.28 10.68
CA ILE A 421 -8.09 16.91 10.98
C ILE A 421 -7.92 17.11 12.49
N GLN A 422 -8.97 17.48 13.23
CA GLN A 422 -8.90 17.60 14.67
C GLN A 422 -8.76 16.25 15.38
N ASN A 423 -9.43 15.20 14.88
CA ASN A 423 -9.27 13.83 15.36
C ASN A 423 -7.85 13.30 15.08
N TYR A 424 -7.28 13.56 13.90
CA TYR A 424 -5.88 13.22 13.60
C TYR A 424 -4.87 14.01 14.44
N LYS A 425 -5.14 15.29 14.77
CA LYS A 425 -4.33 16.05 15.76
C LYS A 425 -4.40 15.43 17.15
N ASN A 426 -5.59 15.07 17.61
CA ASN A 426 -5.81 14.42 18.90
C ASN A 426 -5.08 13.07 18.97
N GLU A 427 -5.16 12.26 17.91
CA GLU A 427 -4.49 10.96 17.84
C GLU A 427 -2.96 11.10 17.72
N ALA A 428 -2.46 12.08 16.95
CA ALA A 428 -1.04 12.41 16.91
C ALA A 428 -0.51 12.87 18.29
N GLN A 429 -1.33 13.55 19.11
CA GLN A 429 -0.98 13.85 20.50
C GLN A 429 -0.94 12.59 21.39
N LYS A 430 -1.88 11.65 21.23
CA LYS A 430 -1.83 10.35 21.94
C LYS A 430 -0.57 9.58 21.55
N GLN A 431 -0.29 9.45 20.26
CA GLN A 431 0.91 8.76 19.77
C GLN A 431 2.20 9.42 20.25
N ARG A 432 2.29 10.76 20.31
CA ARG A 432 3.43 11.45 20.93
C ARG A 432 3.61 11.13 22.42
N LYS A 433 2.52 10.99 23.19
CA LYS A 433 2.59 10.55 24.60
C LYS A 433 3.05 9.09 24.72
N ILE A 434 2.58 8.21 23.84
CA ILE A 434 3.00 6.80 23.78
C ILE A 434 4.48 6.69 23.41
N ILE A 435 4.94 7.44 22.39
CA ILE A 435 6.35 7.51 21.98
C ILE A 435 7.21 7.98 23.15
N TYR A 436 6.86 9.08 23.81
CA TYR A 436 7.61 9.59 24.97
C TYR A 436 7.71 8.58 26.12
N GLN A 437 6.65 7.80 26.38
CA GLN A 437 6.69 6.73 27.36
C GLN A 437 7.61 5.58 26.90
N LEU A 438 7.52 5.14 25.64
CA LEU A 438 8.39 4.10 25.08
C LEU A 438 9.86 4.52 25.01
N GLU A 439 10.16 5.81 24.80
CA GLU A 439 11.51 6.36 24.87
C GLU A 439 12.04 6.34 26.32
N LYS A 440 11.21 6.71 27.29
CA LYS A 440 11.54 6.59 28.72
C LYS A 440 11.78 5.13 29.13
N ASP A 441 10.92 4.22 28.70
CA ASP A 441 11.04 2.78 28.99
C ASP A 441 12.29 2.19 28.34
N ARG A 442 12.59 2.56 27.08
CA ARG A 442 13.85 2.23 26.39
C ARG A 442 15.07 2.69 27.21
N ASP A 443 15.06 3.92 27.69
CA ASP A 443 16.20 4.49 28.42
C ASP A 443 16.36 3.86 29.82
N CYS A 444 15.26 3.47 30.47
CA CYS A 444 15.29 2.59 31.64
C CYS A 444 15.92 1.22 31.32
N PHE A 445 15.48 0.52 30.27
CA PHE A 445 16.06 -0.77 29.88
C PHE A 445 17.54 -0.68 29.47
N ILE A 446 17.98 0.47 28.92
CA ILE A 446 19.41 0.72 28.65
C ILE A 446 20.20 0.82 29.97
N SER A 447 19.65 1.47 31.01
CA SER A 447 20.29 1.51 32.33
C SER A 447 20.33 0.13 33.01
N GLU A 448 19.22 -0.63 32.99
CA GLU A 448 19.18 -1.99 33.54
C GLU A 448 20.15 -2.94 32.82
N ALA A 449 20.24 -2.85 31.50
CA ALA A 449 21.20 -3.62 30.70
C ALA A 449 22.66 -3.23 31.00
N SER A 450 22.93 -1.95 31.31
CA SER A 450 24.25 -1.49 31.75
C SER A 450 24.63 -2.10 33.11
N ASP A 451 23.73 -2.01 34.09
CA ASP A 451 23.93 -2.54 35.45
C ASP A 451 24.09 -4.06 35.46
N LEU A 452 23.30 -4.78 34.67
CA LEU A 452 23.43 -6.23 34.49
C LEU A 452 24.76 -6.59 33.82
N LYS A 453 25.20 -5.83 32.81
CA LYS A 453 26.51 -6.02 32.16
C LYS A 453 27.68 -5.76 33.12
N GLN A 454 27.56 -4.78 34.01
CA GLN A 454 28.54 -4.53 35.06
C GLN A 454 28.59 -5.69 36.08
N LYS A 455 27.44 -6.23 36.50
CA LYS A 455 27.36 -7.40 37.39
C LYS A 455 27.97 -8.65 36.75
N VAL A 456 27.75 -8.90 35.45
CA VAL A 456 28.40 -10.01 34.72
C VAL A 456 29.93 -9.84 34.70
N LEU A 457 30.45 -8.63 34.47
CA LEU A 457 31.89 -8.35 34.52
C LEU A 457 32.49 -8.48 35.94
N GLN A 458 31.69 -8.30 36.98
CA GLN A 458 32.08 -8.57 38.36
C GLN A 458 32.22 -10.09 38.60
N HIS A 459 31.18 -10.85 38.24
CA HIS A 459 31.15 -12.30 38.49
C HIS A 459 32.16 -13.10 37.66
N LEU A 460 32.54 -12.64 36.46
CA LEU A 460 33.62 -13.26 35.70
C LEU A 460 34.97 -13.21 36.45
N LYS A 461 35.27 -12.10 37.15
CA LYS A 461 36.46 -11.99 38.01
C LYS A 461 36.36 -12.87 39.25
N ASP A 462 35.17 -13.01 39.82
CA ASP A 462 34.92 -13.94 40.94
C ASP A 462 35.17 -15.40 40.54
N VAL A 463 34.97 -15.76 39.26
CA VAL A 463 35.28 -17.09 38.70
C VAL A 463 36.79 -17.28 38.52
N GLU A 464 37.51 -16.34 37.89
CA GLU A 464 38.99 -16.40 37.77
C GLU A 464 39.66 -16.59 39.14
N ILE A 465 39.19 -15.86 40.17
CA ILE A 465 39.69 -15.95 41.55
C ILE A 465 39.36 -17.31 42.22
N ARG A 466 38.34 -18.04 41.75
CA ARG A 466 38.02 -19.40 42.22
C ARG A 466 38.85 -20.46 41.48
N GLU A 467 39.05 -20.30 40.17
CA GLU A 467 39.86 -21.22 39.36
C GLU A 467 41.32 -21.26 39.84
N VAL A 468 41.93 -20.11 40.14
CA VAL A 468 43.27 -20.04 40.75
C VAL A 468 43.35 -20.83 42.07
N LYS A 469 42.29 -20.79 42.90
CA LYS A 469 42.26 -21.52 44.17
C LYS A 469 42.10 -23.03 43.99
N ILE A 470 41.44 -23.49 42.91
CA ILE A 470 41.32 -24.92 42.60
C ILE A 470 42.71 -25.50 42.28
N CYS A 471 43.48 -24.84 41.41
CA CYS A 471 44.87 -25.21 41.10
C CYS A 471 45.78 -25.29 42.34
N ASP A 472 45.56 -24.42 43.34
CA ASP A 472 46.31 -24.39 44.60
C ASP A 472 45.87 -25.47 45.63
N TYR A 473 44.73 -26.11 45.42
CA TYR A 473 44.29 -27.27 46.20
C TYR A 473 44.68 -28.59 45.53
N GLU A 474 44.62 -28.68 44.20
CA GLU A 474 45.02 -29.87 43.43
C GLU A 474 46.49 -30.27 43.73
N LYS A 475 47.42 -29.30 43.70
CA LYS A 475 48.82 -29.53 44.06
C LYS A 475 49.02 -30.08 45.48
N LYS A 476 48.17 -29.67 46.43
CA LYS A 476 48.25 -30.14 47.83
C LYS A 476 47.73 -31.57 48.02
N ILE A 477 46.84 -32.03 47.13
CA ILE A 477 46.40 -33.42 47.06
C ILE A 477 47.56 -34.28 46.55
N GLU A 478 48.20 -33.88 45.46
CA GLU A 478 49.33 -34.60 44.83
C GLU A 478 50.53 -34.73 45.79
N GLU A 479 50.89 -33.66 46.52
CA GLU A 479 51.87 -33.70 47.60
C GLU A 479 51.53 -34.67 48.75
N SER A 480 50.24 -34.94 48.98
CA SER A 480 49.77 -35.80 50.07
C SER A 480 49.79 -37.27 49.67
N GLU A 481 49.49 -37.60 48.41
CA GLU A 481 49.56 -38.96 47.89
C GLU A 481 51.00 -39.52 47.87
N ILE A 482 51.99 -38.66 47.57
CA ILE A 482 53.41 -39.03 47.60
C ILE A 482 53.84 -39.43 49.03
N LYS A 483 53.38 -38.71 50.05
CA LYS A 483 53.66 -38.99 51.47
C LYS A 483 53.00 -40.29 51.94
N LEU A 484 51.80 -40.61 51.42
CA LEU A 484 51.09 -41.86 51.70
C LEU A 484 51.86 -43.09 51.17
N LYS A 485 52.37 -43.03 49.93
CA LYS A 485 53.18 -44.10 49.31
C LYS A 485 54.43 -44.45 50.12
N GLN A 486 55.12 -43.46 50.69
CA GLN A 486 56.33 -43.70 51.49
C GLN A 486 56.07 -44.48 52.79
N GLN A 487 54.87 -44.34 53.37
CA GLN A 487 54.48 -45.10 54.57
C GLN A 487 54.02 -46.53 54.25
N GLN A 488 53.49 -46.78 53.04
CA GLN A 488 53.07 -48.13 52.63
C GLN A 488 54.24 -49.11 52.62
N ASN A 489 55.38 -48.77 52.01
CA ASN A 489 56.57 -49.63 51.97
C ASN A 489 57.08 -50.03 53.36
N ARG A 490 57.04 -49.12 54.35
CA ARG A 490 57.45 -49.43 55.75
C ARG A 490 56.51 -50.40 56.45
N CYS A 491 55.27 -50.52 56.00
CA CYS A 491 54.28 -51.44 56.54
C CYS A 491 54.38 -52.84 55.91
N GLU A 492 55.16 -53.02 54.83
CA GLU A 492 55.20 -54.28 54.08
C GLU A 492 56.24 -55.29 54.57
N THR A 493 57.36 -54.84 55.13
CA THR A 493 58.28 -55.72 55.88
C THR A 493 57.58 -56.36 57.08
N VAL A 494 56.91 -55.57 57.93
CA VAL A 494 56.20 -56.09 59.13
C VAL A 494 55.03 -57.03 58.77
N ARG A 495 54.52 -56.98 57.52
CA ARG A 495 53.48 -57.93 57.07
C ARG A 495 54.00 -59.34 56.87
N THR A 496 55.28 -59.56 56.49
CA THR A 496 55.76 -60.90 56.11
C THR A 496 55.75 -61.87 57.29
N GLU A 497 56.26 -61.44 58.44
CA GLU A 497 56.32 -62.22 59.69
C GLU A 497 54.92 -62.51 60.23
N ARG A 498 54.03 -61.51 60.19
CA ARG A 498 52.61 -61.63 60.55
C ARG A 498 51.84 -62.60 59.65
N ASN A 499 52.21 -62.73 58.37
CA ASN A 499 51.44 -63.53 57.40
C ASN A 499 51.42 -65.03 57.72
N LEU A 500 52.44 -65.57 58.39
CA LEU A 500 52.49 -66.98 58.76
C LEU A 500 51.34 -67.37 59.71
N TYR A 501 51.19 -66.65 60.82
CA TYR A 501 50.12 -66.87 61.78
C TYR A 501 48.75 -66.36 61.30
N SER A 502 48.74 -65.39 60.36
CA SER A 502 47.50 -64.90 59.78
C SER A 502 46.78 -65.93 58.91
N LYS A 503 47.47 -66.93 58.33
CA LYS A 503 46.85 -67.87 57.37
C LYS A 503 45.77 -68.73 58.02
N ASN A 504 46.08 -69.36 59.16
CA ASN A 504 45.14 -70.21 59.90
C ASN A 504 43.92 -69.41 60.43
N LEU A 505 44.07 -68.09 60.60
CA LEU A 505 43.00 -67.17 61.00
C LEU A 505 42.18 -66.64 59.79
N ILE A 506 42.69 -66.77 58.56
CA ILE A 506 42.00 -66.37 57.33
C ILE A 506 40.97 -67.44 56.94
N GLU A 507 41.32 -68.73 56.99
CA GLU A 507 40.42 -69.83 56.59
C GLU A 507 39.11 -69.82 57.42
N ALA A 508 39.20 -69.63 58.75
CA ALA A 508 38.03 -69.46 59.63
C ALA A 508 37.32 -68.08 59.49
N LYS A 509 37.93 -67.10 58.83
CA LYS A 509 37.29 -65.81 58.52
C LYS A 509 36.64 -65.80 57.14
N ASP A 510 37.12 -66.58 56.18
CA ASP A 510 36.62 -66.55 54.81
C ASP A 510 35.17 -67.04 54.72
N GLU A 511 34.77 -68.07 55.48
CA GLU A 511 33.36 -68.48 55.63
C GLU A 511 32.48 -67.32 56.17
N ILE A 512 32.98 -66.60 57.18
CA ILE A 512 32.31 -65.41 57.74
C ILE A 512 32.27 -64.27 56.70
N THR A 513 33.30 -64.12 55.84
CA THR A 513 33.24 -63.16 54.73
C THR A 513 32.31 -63.59 53.63
N GLU A 514 32.11 -64.89 53.38
CA GLU A 514 31.16 -65.35 52.37
C GLU A 514 29.72 -65.08 52.81
N MET A 515 29.39 -65.39 54.08
CA MET A 515 28.09 -65.02 54.64
C MET A 515 27.87 -63.50 54.67
N LYS A 516 28.92 -62.71 54.95
CA LYS A 516 28.86 -61.23 54.84
C LYS A 516 28.82 -60.73 53.38
N LYS A 517 29.38 -61.45 52.40
CA LYS A 517 29.24 -61.17 50.96
C LYS A 517 27.81 -61.44 50.52
N ARG A 518 27.23 -62.59 50.85
CA ARG A 518 25.82 -62.92 50.58
C ARG A 518 24.88 -61.88 51.21
N LEU A 519 25.12 -61.47 52.46
CA LEU A 519 24.38 -60.38 53.10
C LEU A 519 24.54 -59.05 52.33
N LYS A 520 25.76 -58.68 51.93
CA LYS A 520 26.03 -57.47 51.12
C LYS A 520 25.38 -57.52 49.73
N THR A 521 25.32 -58.69 49.09
CA THR A 521 24.62 -58.86 47.81
C THR A 521 23.12 -58.66 48.00
N VAL A 522 22.52 -59.21 49.06
CA VAL A 522 21.09 -59.03 49.36
C VAL A 522 20.76 -57.59 49.77
N THR A 523 21.60 -56.91 50.56
CA THR A 523 21.39 -55.47 50.82
C THR A 523 21.61 -54.63 49.58
N HIS A 524 22.61 -54.93 48.73
CA HIS A 524 22.81 -54.22 47.47
C HIS A 524 21.65 -54.44 46.49
N GLN A 525 21.07 -55.64 46.42
CA GLN A 525 19.82 -55.90 45.69
C GLN A 525 18.63 -55.14 46.30
N GLY A 526 18.53 -55.07 47.63
CA GLY A 526 17.53 -54.25 48.31
C GLY A 526 17.68 -52.76 48.03
N ASP A 527 18.91 -52.25 47.93
CA ASP A 527 19.21 -50.85 47.65
C ASP A 527 19.09 -50.52 46.14
N GLN A 528 19.42 -51.47 45.25
CA GLN A 528 19.09 -51.41 43.82
C GLN A 528 17.57 -51.34 43.62
N LEU A 529 16.80 -52.19 44.30
CA LEU A 529 15.34 -52.17 44.22
C LEU A 529 14.73 -50.89 44.81
N LYS A 530 15.31 -50.33 45.88
CA LYS A 530 14.94 -48.98 46.36
C LYS A 530 15.26 -47.90 45.32
N GLU A 531 16.44 -47.93 44.70
CA GLU A 531 16.80 -47.01 43.62
C GLU A 531 15.91 -47.16 42.39
N GLU A 532 15.49 -48.38 42.05
CA GLU A 532 14.51 -48.60 40.98
C GLU A 532 13.13 -48.05 41.36
N ILE A 533 12.68 -48.26 42.60
CA ILE A 533 11.44 -47.67 43.12
C ILE A 533 11.51 -46.14 43.07
N THR A 534 12.55 -45.50 43.59
CA THR A 534 12.66 -44.03 43.55
C THR A 534 12.78 -43.50 42.12
N LYS A 535 13.51 -44.17 41.22
CA LYS A 535 13.54 -43.82 39.78
C LYS A 535 12.18 -43.99 39.11
N LYS A 536 11.37 -44.99 39.50
CA LYS A 536 9.99 -45.19 39.03
C LYS A 536 9.05 -44.11 39.59
N GLU A 537 9.17 -43.75 40.86
CA GLU A 537 8.41 -42.68 41.50
C GLU A 537 8.75 -41.31 40.88
N GLU A 538 10.03 -41.00 40.69
CA GLU A 538 10.46 -39.80 39.96
C GLU A 538 9.92 -39.77 38.52
N ALA A 539 9.97 -40.89 37.80
CA ALA A 539 9.43 -40.99 36.45
C ALA A 539 7.92 -40.82 36.42
N LEU A 540 7.20 -41.34 37.42
CA LEU A 540 5.74 -41.21 37.55
C LEU A 540 5.35 -39.77 37.92
N VAL A 541 6.09 -39.10 38.79
CA VAL A 541 5.91 -37.66 39.09
C VAL A 541 6.21 -36.79 37.86
N LYS A 542 7.28 -37.08 37.11
CA LYS A 542 7.59 -36.40 35.83
C LYS A 542 6.46 -36.59 34.81
N ALA A 543 6.02 -37.83 34.57
CA ALA A 543 4.90 -38.14 33.69
C ALA A 543 3.58 -37.49 34.14
N HIS A 544 3.33 -37.37 35.44
CA HIS A 544 2.13 -36.71 35.95
C HIS A 544 2.18 -35.18 35.76
N LEU A 545 3.35 -34.55 35.92
CA LEU A 545 3.57 -33.13 35.62
C LEU A 545 3.47 -32.85 34.11
N GLU A 546 4.07 -33.70 33.27
CA GLU A 546 3.95 -33.65 31.81
C GLU A 546 2.50 -33.81 31.36
N HIS A 547 1.74 -34.75 31.93
CA HIS A 547 0.30 -34.89 31.66
C HIS A 547 -0.49 -33.63 32.05
N GLN A 548 -0.20 -33.00 33.20
CA GLN A 548 -0.83 -31.73 33.56
C GLN A 548 -0.43 -30.57 32.64
N GLN A 549 0.79 -30.55 32.10
CA GLN A 549 1.21 -29.57 31.10
C GLN A 549 0.43 -29.78 29.79
N LEU A 550 0.37 -31.02 29.30
CA LEU A 550 -0.37 -31.40 28.10
C LEU A 550 -1.88 -31.13 28.21
N GLU A 551 -2.52 -31.31 29.37
CA GLU A 551 -3.93 -30.91 29.55
C GLU A 551 -4.11 -29.39 29.49
N ARG A 552 -3.21 -28.60 30.09
CA ARG A 552 -3.27 -27.12 29.98
C ARG A 552 -3.05 -26.65 28.54
N GLU A 553 -2.10 -27.25 27.82
CA GLU A 553 -1.86 -26.97 26.39
C GLU A 553 -3.05 -27.38 25.51
N LYS A 554 -3.68 -28.51 25.80
CA LYS A 554 -4.92 -28.98 25.16
C LYS A 554 -6.10 -28.03 25.45
N GLU A 555 -6.17 -27.40 26.61
CA GLU A 555 -7.17 -26.37 26.92
C GLU A 555 -6.89 -25.04 26.23
N THR A 556 -5.66 -24.55 26.21
CA THR A 556 -5.31 -23.32 25.48
C THR A 556 -5.50 -23.50 23.97
N LEU A 557 -5.07 -24.62 23.38
CA LEU A 557 -5.30 -24.95 21.98
C LEU A 557 -6.79 -25.08 21.63
N LYS A 558 -7.64 -25.59 22.54
CA LYS A 558 -9.10 -25.56 22.36
C LYS A 558 -9.66 -24.14 22.35
N ALA A 559 -9.19 -23.27 23.26
CA ALA A 559 -9.63 -21.88 23.32
C ALA A 559 -9.19 -21.10 22.07
N GLU A 560 -7.96 -21.30 21.60
CA GLU A 560 -7.46 -20.75 20.34
C GLU A 560 -8.24 -21.29 19.13
N LEU A 561 -8.51 -22.60 19.07
CA LEU A 561 -9.33 -23.19 18.00
C LEU A 561 -10.75 -22.58 17.95
N LEU A 562 -11.38 -22.34 19.11
CA LEU A 562 -12.68 -21.68 19.18
C LEU A 562 -12.61 -20.22 18.74
N LYS A 563 -11.56 -19.49 19.14
CA LYS A 563 -11.32 -18.11 18.70
C LYS A 563 -11.11 -18.02 17.17
N MET A 564 -10.28 -18.90 16.61
CA MET A 564 -10.02 -18.97 15.17
C MET A 564 -11.27 -19.39 14.39
N LYS A 565 -12.09 -20.32 14.91
CA LYS A 565 -13.39 -20.67 14.32
C LYS A 565 -14.38 -19.50 14.32
N LYS A 566 -14.42 -18.71 15.40
CA LYS A 566 -15.25 -17.51 15.47
C LYS A 566 -14.80 -16.47 14.44
N GLN A 567 -13.50 -16.19 14.35
CA GLN A 567 -12.93 -15.27 13.37
C GLN A 567 -13.18 -15.74 11.93
N ALA A 568 -13.10 -17.04 11.65
CA ALA A 568 -13.41 -17.62 10.34
C ALA A 568 -14.91 -17.50 9.97
N LEU A 569 -15.81 -17.55 10.96
CA LEU A 569 -17.24 -17.29 10.74
C LEU A 569 -17.49 -15.80 10.47
N GLU A 570 -16.85 -14.91 11.23
CA GLU A 570 -16.95 -13.46 11.05
C GLU A 570 -16.43 -13.00 9.69
N THR A 571 -15.28 -13.53 9.22
CA THR A 571 -14.77 -13.23 7.88
C THR A 571 -15.60 -13.86 6.78
N LYS A 572 -16.15 -15.08 6.96
CA LYS A 572 -17.09 -15.68 6.00
C LYS A 572 -18.34 -14.81 5.84
N ASN A 573 -18.96 -14.38 6.94
CA ASN A 573 -20.14 -13.52 6.90
C ASN A 573 -19.83 -12.15 6.25
N PHE A 574 -18.61 -11.62 6.44
CA PHE A 574 -18.16 -10.41 5.75
C PHE A 574 -18.04 -10.62 4.23
N ILE A 575 -17.47 -11.76 3.79
CA ILE A 575 -17.37 -12.12 2.37
C ILE A 575 -18.78 -12.28 1.74
N GLU A 576 -19.69 -13.02 2.38
CA GLU A 576 -21.06 -13.21 1.87
C GLU A 576 -21.81 -11.87 1.72
N ASN A 577 -21.57 -10.91 2.63
CA ASN A 577 -22.09 -9.55 2.50
C ASN A 577 -21.44 -8.77 1.34
N GLN A 578 -20.12 -8.84 1.17
CA GLN A 578 -19.43 -8.19 0.04
C GLN A 578 -19.86 -8.77 -1.31
N GLU A 579 -20.00 -10.09 -1.45
CA GLU A 579 -20.58 -10.71 -2.65
C GLU A 579 -22.03 -10.26 -2.90
N ALA A 580 -22.81 -9.99 -1.84
CA ALA A 580 -24.16 -9.46 -1.97
C ALA A 580 -24.18 -7.97 -2.38
N GLU A 581 -23.15 -7.20 -2.06
CA GLU A 581 -22.96 -5.82 -2.56
C GLU A 581 -22.45 -5.81 -4.01
N GLU A 582 -21.47 -6.66 -4.34
CA GLU A 582 -20.99 -6.84 -5.72
C GLU A 582 -22.14 -7.20 -6.68
N ARG A 583 -23.00 -8.16 -6.30
CA ARG A 583 -24.19 -8.53 -7.09
C ARG A 583 -25.19 -7.36 -7.28
N LYS A 584 -25.31 -6.44 -6.32
CA LYS A 584 -26.11 -5.20 -6.48
C LYS A 584 -25.43 -4.23 -7.44
N LEU A 585 -24.13 -4.01 -7.30
CA LEU A 585 -23.35 -3.11 -8.16
C LEU A 585 -23.32 -3.59 -9.61
N LEU A 586 -23.09 -4.88 -9.85
CA LEU A 586 -23.17 -5.50 -11.19
C LEU A 586 -24.55 -5.32 -11.83
N LYS A 587 -25.63 -5.45 -11.05
CA LYS A 587 -26.99 -5.18 -11.54
C LYS A 587 -27.17 -3.70 -11.92
N ILE A 588 -26.73 -2.76 -11.08
CA ILE A 588 -26.80 -1.32 -11.36
C ILE A 588 -26.00 -0.96 -12.62
N ILE A 589 -24.82 -1.55 -12.81
CA ILE A 589 -24.01 -1.37 -14.03
C ILE A 589 -24.75 -1.90 -15.27
N ALA A 590 -25.35 -3.09 -15.20
CA ALA A 590 -26.12 -3.66 -16.31
C ALA A 590 -27.36 -2.82 -16.67
N GLU A 591 -28.06 -2.27 -15.67
CA GLU A 591 -29.20 -1.36 -15.87
C GLU A 591 -28.75 -0.02 -16.50
N ALA A 592 -27.62 0.54 -16.05
CA ALA A 592 -27.03 1.75 -16.62
C ALA A 592 -26.51 1.56 -18.06
N ASP A 593 -25.86 0.43 -18.36
CA ASP A 593 -25.42 0.07 -19.71
C ASP A 593 -26.62 -0.13 -20.66
N ALA A 594 -27.69 -0.78 -20.18
CA ALA A 594 -28.92 -0.94 -20.95
C ALA A 594 -29.58 0.43 -21.25
N GLU A 595 -29.60 1.34 -20.29
CA GLU A 595 -30.16 2.69 -20.47
C GLU A 595 -29.31 3.54 -21.43
N ARG A 596 -27.97 3.50 -21.31
CA ARG A 596 -27.05 4.13 -22.28
C ARG A 596 -27.29 3.62 -23.70
N MET A 597 -27.60 2.33 -23.86
CA MET A 597 -27.92 1.73 -25.16
C MET A 597 -29.30 2.13 -25.71
N LYS A 598 -30.28 2.50 -24.86
CA LYS A 598 -31.54 3.13 -25.31
C LYS A 598 -31.28 4.56 -25.79
N GLN A 599 -30.62 5.36 -24.96
CA GLN A 599 -30.30 6.76 -25.25
C GLN A 599 -29.49 6.90 -26.54
N LYS A 600 -28.53 6.00 -26.79
CA LYS A 600 -27.82 5.94 -28.07
C LYS A 600 -28.78 5.69 -29.26
N LYS A 601 -29.69 4.72 -29.15
CA LYS A 601 -30.71 4.45 -30.20
C LYS A 601 -31.71 5.61 -30.39
N GLU A 602 -31.84 6.51 -29.44
CA GLU A 602 -32.65 7.74 -29.57
C GLU A 602 -31.84 8.84 -30.26
N TYR A 603 -30.59 9.04 -29.86
CA TYR A 603 -29.65 9.93 -30.56
C TYR A 603 -29.45 9.54 -32.03
N ASP A 604 -29.24 8.26 -32.33
CA ASP A 604 -29.11 7.74 -33.68
C ASP A 604 -30.42 7.95 -34.50
N ARG A 605 -31.60 7.89 -33.87
CA ARG A 605 -32.88 8.24 -34.52
C ARG A 605 -32.99 9.73 -34.84
N VAL A 606 -32.64 10.60 -33.89
CA VAL A 606 -32.64 12.07 -34.09
C VAL A 606 -31.63 12.50 -35.17
N ILE A 607 -30.49 11.81 -35.31
CA ILE A 607 -29.58 12.00 -36.45
C ILE A 607 -30.26 11.65 -37.77
N ASN A 608 -30.90 10.48 -37.87
CA ASN A 608 -31.58 10.07 -39.10
C ASN A 608 -32.73 11.03 -39.47
N GLU A 609 -33.50 11.51 -38.49
CA GLU A 609 -34.55 12.52 -38.69
C GLU A 609 -33.97 13.86 -39.17
N ARG A 610 -32.88 14.33 -38.54
CA ARG A 610 -32.14 15.53 -38.97
C ARG A 610 -31.66 15.41 -40.41
N ASP A 611 -31.13 14.25 -40.81
CA ASP A 611 -30.51 14.07 -42.12
C ASP A 611 -31.56 13.89 -43.23
N VAL A 612 -32.72 13.29 -42.91
CA VAL A 612 -33.91 13.31 -43.77
C VAL A 612 -34.46 14.72 -43.94
N LEU A 613 -34.61 15.49 -42.86
CA LEU A 613 -35.08 16.89 -42.92
C LEU A 613 -34.09 17.80 -43.66
N GLY A 614 -32.79 17.64 -43.44
CA GLY A 614 -31.74 18.33 -44.19
C GLY A 614 -31.80 18.01 -45.69
N SER A 615 -31.99 16.74 -46.05
CA SER A 615 -32.18 16.31 -47.44
C SER A 615 -33.45 16.89 -48.08
N GLN A 616 -34.54 17.04 -47.31
CA GLN A 616 -35.77 17.71 -47.77
C GLN A 616 -35.57 19.22 -47.94
N LEU A 617 -34.85 19.87 -47.03
CA LEU A 617 -34.55 21.30 -47.08
C LEU A 617 -33.68 21.66 -48.29
N VAL A 618 -32.66 20.86 -48.61
CA VAL A 618 -31.83 21.05 -49.81
C VAL A 618 -32.71 20.96 -51.07
N ARG A 619 -33.52 19.90 -51.23
CA ARG A 619 -34.44 19.76 -52.37
C ARG A 619 -35.40 20.93 -52.49
N ARG A 620 -35.91 21.47 -51.36
CA ARG A 620 -36.79 22.64 -51.36
C ARG A 620 -36.07 23.93 -51.76
N ASN A 621 -34.81 24.09 -51.39
CA ASN A 621 -33.99 25.20 -51.87
C ASN A 621 -33.71 25.08 -53.38
N ASP A 622 -33.46 23.86 -53.89
CA ASP A 622 -33.30 23.60 -55.33
C ASP A 622 -34.60 23.89 -56.11
N GLU A 623 -35.76 23.43 -55.61
CA GLU A 623 -37.09 23.76 -56.14
C GLU A 623 -37.31 25.28 -56.21
N VAL A 624 -36.95 26.02 -55.15
CA VAL A 624 -37.06 27.49 -55.09
C VAL A 624 -36.10 28.18 -56.07
N ALA A 625 -34.86 27.71 -56.20
CA ALA A 625 -33.90 28.24 -57.17
C ALA A 625 -34.38 28.06 -58.62
N LEU A 626 -34.93 26.89 -58.95
CA LEU A 626 -35.54 26.61 -60.25
C LEU A 626 -36.77 27.50 -60.52
N LEU A 627 -37.57 27.81 -59.50
CA LEU A 627 -38.68 28.76 -59.63
C LEU A 627 -38.20 30.20 -59.87
N TYR A 628 -37.13 30.65 -59.20
CA TYR A 628 -36.55 31.98 -59.46
C TYR A 628 -36.00 32.12 -60.88
N GLU A 629 -35.26 31.14 -61.40
CA GLU A 629 -34.81 31.16 -62.80
C GLU A 629 -35.97 31.07 -63.80
N LYS A 630 -37.03 30.30 -63.49
CA LYS A 630 -38.26 30.28 -64.30
C LYS A 630 -38.95 31.65 -64.35
N ILE A 631 -39.08 32.34 -63.22
CA ILE A 631 -39.63 33.71 -63.14
C ILE A 631 -38.77 34.68 -63.97
N LYS A 632 -37.44 34.61 -63.82
CA LYS A 632 -36.47 35.45 -64.55
C LYS A 632 -36.54 35.23 -66.07
N ILE A 633 -36.70 33.98 -66.52
CA ILE A 633 -36.95 33.65 -67.94
C ILE A 633 -38.30 34.21 -68.41
N GLN A 634 -39.37 34.02 -67.63
CA GLN A 634 -40.70 34.56 -67.96
C GLN A 634 -40.70 36.10 -68.04
N GLN A 635 -40.02 36.78 -67.12
CA GLN A 635 -39.83 38.24 -67.14
C GLN A 635 -39.06 38.68 -68.40
N SER A 636 -38.02 37.95 -68.81
CA SER A 636 -37.29 38.24 -70.05
C SER A 636 -38.17 38.08 -71.29
N ILE A 637 -39.02 37.05 -71.34
CA ILE A 637 -39.99 36.82 -72.43
C ILE A 637 -41.05 37.94 -72.44
N LEU A 638 -41.60 38.30 -71.28
CA LEU A 638 -42.60 39.36 -71.14
C LEU A 638 -42.05 40.71 -71.60
N ASN A 639 -40.85 41.09 -71.13
CA ASN A 639 -40.21 42.35 -71.54
C ASN A 639 -39.94 42.41 -73.06
N LYS A 640 -39.59 41.27 -73.69
CA LYS A 640 -39.43 41.16 -75.16
C LYS A 640 -40.78 41.32 -75.87
N GLY A 641 -41.82 40.61 -75.43
CA GLY A 641 -43.17 40.68 -75.99
C GLY A 641 -43.78 42.08 -75.85
N GLU A 642 -43.57 42.74 -74.70
CA GLU A 642 -44.01 44.11 -74.48
C GLU A 642 -43.27 45.09 -75.41
N THR A 643 -41.96 44.93 -75.59
CA THR A 643 -41.18 45.74 -76.54
C THR A 643 -41.69 45.58 -77.98
N GLN A 644 -41.98 44.36 -78.41
CA GLN A 644 -42.57 44.07 -79.72
C GLN A 644 -43.99 44.66 -79.85
N TYR A 645 -44.81 44.59 -78.79
CA TYR A 645 -46.13 45.20 -78.77
C TYR A 645 -46.07 46.74 -78.88
N ARG A 646 -45.16 47.39 -78.14
CA ARG A 646 -44.92 48.84 -78.27
C ARG A 646 -44.49 49.22 -79.70
N GLN A 647 -43.63 48.43 -80.34
CA GLN A 647 -43.26 48.61 -81.75
C GLN A 647 -44.49 48.53 -82.67
N ARG A 648 -45.32 47.49 -82.54
CA ARG A 648 -46.56 47.36 -83.34
C ARG A 648 -47.57 48.49 -83.08
N MET A 649 -47.63 49.01 -81.86
CA MET A 649 -48.48 50.18 -81.56
C MET A 649 -47.99 51.46 -82.25
N GLU A 650 -46.67 51.63 -82.41
CA GLU A 650 -46.11 52.75 -83.20
C GLU A 650 -46.26 52.52 -84.72
N ASP A 651 -46.07 51.29 -85.22
CA ASP A 651 -46.41 50.94 -86.62
C ASP A 651 -47.87 51.34 -86.95
N ILE A 652 -48.81 50.98 -86.06
CA ILE A 652 -50.23 51.34 -86.17
C ILE A 652 -50.44 52.86 -86.06
N ARG A 653 -49.63 53.58 -85.26
CA ARG A 653 -49.71 55.05 -85.14
C ARG A 653 -49.24 55.72 -86.43
N LEU A 654 -48.14 55.26 -87.02
CA LEU A 654 -47.60 55.74 -88.30
C LEU A 654 -48.57 55.45 -89.44
N LEU A 655 -49.10 54.23 -89.55
CA LEU A 655 -50.12 53.88 -90.55
C LEU A 655 -51.40 54.73 -90.40
N LYS A 656 -51.83 55.03 -89.16
CA LYS A 656 -52.96 55.96 -88.91
C LYS A 656 -52.64 57.40 -89.32
N LEU A 657 -51.39 57.85 -89.27
CA LEU A 657 -50.96 59.16 -89.78
C LEU A 657 -50.93 59.17 -91.32
N GLU A 658 -50.40 58.13 -91.96
CA GLU A 658 -50.36 58.03 -93.42
C GLU A 658 -51.78 57.93 -94.02
N ILE A 659 -52.69 57.15 -93.40
CA ILE A 659 -54.11 57.13 -93.77
C ILE A 659 -54.75 58.53 -93.64
N ARG A 660 -54.37 59.34 -92.65
CA ARG A 660 -54.85 60.73 -92.52
C ARG A 660 -54.27 61.64 -93.62
N LYS A 661 -52.99 61.46 -93.99
CA LYS A 661 -52.34 62.18 -95.08
C LYS A 661 -52.99 61.85 -96.44
N LEU A 662 -53.08 60.57 -96.80
CA LEU A 662 -53.72 60.09 -98.02
C LEU A 662 -55.20 60.52 -98.13
N ARG A 663 -55.93 60.59 -97.00
CA ARG A 663 -57.30 61.14 -96.97
C ARG A 663 -57.35 62.65 -97.22
N ARG A 664 -56.38 63.43 -96.74
CA ARG A 664 -56.25 64.87 -97.05
C ARG A 664 -55.90 65.08 -98.53
N GLU A 665 -54.94 64.32 -99.05
CA GLU A 665 -54.51 64.36 -100.45
C GLU A 665 -55.68 64.00 -101.39
N LYS A 666 -56.42 62.91 -101.11
CA LYS A 666 -57.68 62.60 -101.81
C LYS A 666 -58.71 63.73 -101.71
N GLY A 667 -58.81 64.40 -100.57
CA GLY A 667 -59.71 65.55 -100.39
C GLY A 667 -59.31 66.78 -101.21
N ILE A 668 -58.01 67.05 -101.34
CA ILE A 668 -57.46 68.12 -102.20
C ILE A 668 -57.67 67.77 -103.67
N LEU A 669 -57.30 66.55 -104.08
CA LEU A 669 -57.50 66.06 -105.45
C LEU A 669 -58.97 66.05 -105.86
N GLY A 670 -59.88 65.69 -104.95
CA GLY A 670 -61.32 65.78 -105.17
C GLY A 670 -61.81 67.21 -105.45
N LYS A 671 -61.25 68.22 -104.77
CA LYS A 671 -61.52 69.63 -105.07
C LYS A 671 -60.96 70.04 -106.43
N THR A 672 -59.74 69.64 -106.78
CA THR A 672 -59.17 69.96 -108.10
C THR A 672 -59.94 69.30 -109.24
N VAL A 673 -60.50 68.10 -109.03
CA VAL A 673 -61.38 67.43 -110.01
C VAL A 673 -62.72 68.18 -110.16
N ALA A 674 -63.29 68.73 -109.09
CA ALA A 674 -64.49 69.56 -109.19
C ALA A 674 -64.27 70.80 -110.07
N SER A 675 -63.15 71.51 -109.87
CA SER A 675 -62.78 72.66 -110.71
C SER A 675 -62.47 72.32 -112.17
N VAL A 676 -62.23 71.04 -112.53
CA VAL A 676 -62.08 70.66 -113.95
C VAL A 676 -63.39 70.81 -114.72
N GLU A 677 -64.55 70.65 -114.07
CA GLU A 677 -65.84 70.85 -114.76
C GLU A 677 -66.13 72.34 -115.00
N GLU A 678 -65.75 73.21 -114.05
CA GLU A 678 -65.80 74.67 -114.19
C GLU A 678 -64.86 75.15 -115.30
N LEU A 679 -63.59 74.74 -115.28
CA LEU A 679 -62.60 75.03 -116.32
C LEU A 679 -63.01 74.50 -117.70
N ARG A 680 -63.73 73.37 -117.77
CA ARG A 680 -64.31 72.87 -119.03
C ARG A 680 -65.42 73.77 -119.56
N GLN A 681 -66.27 74.31 -118.68
CA GLN A 681 -67.29 75.28 -119.06
C GLN A 681 -66.66 76.60 -119.52
N GLU A 682 -65.63 77.10 -118.85
CA GLU A 682 -64.84 78.26 -119.30
C GLU A 682 -64.19 78.02 -120.67
N VAL A 683 -63.50 76.89 -120.88
CA VAL A 683 -62.94 76.53 -122.19
C VAL A 683 -64.02 76.45 -123.28
N HIS A 684 -65.22 75.98 -122.94
CA HIS A 684 -66.33 75.92 -123.89
C HIS A 684 -66.98 77.30 -124.14
N HIS A 685 -66.97 78.19 -123.16
CA HIS A 685 -67.35 79.60 -123.29
C HIS A 685 -66.36 80.36 -124.17
N MET A 686 -65.06 80.30 -123.86
CA MET A 686 -63.98 80.90 -124.66
C MET A 686 -63.98 80.39 -126.11
N ARG A 687 -64.33 79.12 -126.36
CA ARG A 687 -64.51 78.60 -127.73
C ARG A 687 -65.73 79.21 -128.45
N LYS A 688 -66.82 79.51 -127.74
CA LYS A 688 -67.98 80.22 -128.31
C LYS A 688 -67.68 81.69 -128.57
N GLU A 689 -66.91 82.34 -127.69
CA GLU A 689 -66.45 83.73 -127.86
C GLU A 689 -65.48 83.84 -129.03
N LEU A 690 -64.50 82.92 -129.13
CA LEU A 690 -63.60 82.82 -130.28
C LEU A 690 -64.37 82.59 -131.59
N LEU A 691 -65.39 81.72 -131.59
CA LEU A 691 -66.22 81.49 -132.78
C LEU A 691 -67.02 82.75 -133.17
N ARG A 692 -67.56 83.49 -132.19
CA ARG A 692 -68.25 84.78 -132.43
C ARG A 692 -67.32 85.80 -133.07
N GLU A 693 -66.13 86.00 -132.50
CA GLU A 693 -65.16 86.93 -133.05
C GLU A 693 -64.61 86.45 -134.40
N GLN A 694 -64.48 85.14 -134.65
CA GLN A 694 -64.19 84.61 -135.99
C GLN A 694 -65.31 84.91 -137.00
N THR A 695 -66.60 84.78 -136.64
CA THR A 695 -67.70 85.23 -137.52
C THR A 695 -67.72 86.74 -137.69
N ARG A 696 -67.32 87.51 -136.67
CA ARG A 696 -67.22 88.97 -136.75
C ARG A 696 -66.08 89.42 -137.67
N CYS A 697 -64.91 88.77 -137.59
CA CYS A 697 -63.83 88.97 -138.54
C CYS A 697 -64.30 88.66 -139.96
N LYS A 698 -65.03 87.57 -140.20
CA LYS A 698 -65.60 87.27 -141.51
C LYS A 698 -66.57 88.32 -142.02
N VAL A 699 -67.48 88.83 -141.18
CA VAL A 699 -68.37 89.94 -141.58
C VAL A 699 -67.56 91.21 -141.89
N LEU A 700 -66.51 91.50 -141.12
CA LEU A 700 -65.61 92.63 -141.40
C LEU A 700 -64.74 92.40 -142.66
N GLU A 701 -64.43 91.15 -143.01
CA GLU A 701 -63.76 90.76 -144.27
C GLU A 701 -64.72 90.91 -145.47
N GLU A 702 -65.98 90.50 -145.33
CA GLU A 702 -67.06 90.70 -146.32
C GLU A 702 -67.41 92.20 -146.50
N GLU A 703 -67.37 93.00 -145.43
CA GLU A 703 -67.46 94.47 -145.49
C GLU A 703 -66.22 95.12 -146.13
N LEU A 704 -65.03 94.50 -146.04
CA LEU A 704 -63.81 94.94 -146.74
C LEU A 704 -63.83 94.59 -148.25
N GLU A 705 -64.54 93.54 -148.66
CA GLU A 705 -64.71 93.20 -150.08
C GLU A 705 -65.66 94.16 -150.84
N ASN A 706 -66.49 94.95 -150.14
CA ASN A 706 -67.38 95.97 -150.74
C ASN A 706 -67.06 97.42 -150.28
N PRO A 707 -65.96 98.02 -150.78
CA PRO A 707 -65.47 99.31 -150.28
C PRO A 707 -66.25 100.53 -150.80
N LEU A 708 -67.38 100.85 -150.14
CA LEU A 708 -67.97 102.20 -150.16
C LEU A 708 -67.09 103.18 -149.37
N ASN A 709 -66.02 103.64 -150.02
CA ASN A 709 -64.98 104.51 -149.47
C ASN A 709 -65.51 105.84 -148.90
N VAL A 710 -65.20 106.12 -147.62
CA VAL A 710 -64.45 107.34 -147.21
C VAL A 710 -63.57 107.00 -146.00
N HIS A 711 -62.24 107.22 -146.16
CA HIS A 711 -61.14 107.37 -145.18
C HIS A 711 -61.35 107.01 -143.67
N ARG A 712 -60.33 106.52 -142.94
CA ARG A 712 -58.96 107.06 -142.91
C ARG A 712 -57.99 106.16 -142.15
N TRP A 713 -56.84 105.81 -142.75
CA TRP A 713 -55.71 105.26 -142.00
C TRP A 713 -55.11 106.28 -141.03
N ARG A 714 -54.75 105.84 -139.82
CA ARG A 714 -53.84 106.56 -138.91
C ARG A 714 -52.84 105.56 -138.33
N LYS A 715 -51.57 105.66 -138.75
CA LYS A 715 -50.47 105.15 -137.95
C LYS A 715 -50.39 105.97 -136.66
N LEU A 716 -50.17 105.30 -135.54
CA LEU A 716 -49.66 105.91 -134.31
C LEU A 716 -48.30 105.27 -134.03
N GLU A 717 -47.36 106.10 -133.61
CA GLU A 717 -45.95 105.74 -133.51
C GLU A 717 -45.65 105.12 -132.14
N ALA A 718 -44.78 104.11 -132.12
CA ALA A 718 -44.31 103.51 -130.89
C ALA A 718 -43.26 104.40 -130.21
N SER A 719 -43.09 104.26 -128.90
CA SER A 719 -42.00 104.87 -128.15
C SER A 719 -41.67 104.02 -126.92
N ASP A 720 -40.94 102.94 -127.16
CA ASP A 720 -40.43 102.05 -126.11
C ASP A 720 -39.22 102.70 -125.41
N PRO A 721 -39.22 102.83 -124.08
CA PRO A 721 -38.02 103.13 -123.30
C PRO A 721 -37.06 101.94 -123.30
N ASN A 722 -36.21 101.91 -124.33
CA ASN A 722 -34.91 101.23 -124.46
C ASN A 722 -34.70 99.92 -123.65
N THR A 723 -34.52 98.80 -124.36
CA THR A 723 -34.18 97.47 -123.81
C THR A 723 -33.02 97.47 -122.81
N TYR A 724 -32.12 98.45 -122.87
CA TYR A 724 -31.05 98.65 -121.88
C TYR A 724 -31.56 98.82 -120.44
N GLU A 725 -32.72 99.46 -120.20
CA GLU A 725 -33.28 99.60 -118.85
C GLU A 725 -33.80 98.26 -118.32
N LEU A 726 -34.47 97.46 -119.16
CA LEU A 726 -34.85 96.09 -118.79
C LEU A 726 -33.61 95.24 -118.52
N ILE A 727 -32.55 95.35 -119.34
CA ILE A 727 -31.29 94.60 -119.13
C ILE A 727 -30.63 95.01 -117.80
N GLN A 728 -30.55 96.30 -117.47
CA GLN A 728 -30.07 96.74 -116.15
C GLN A 728 -30.95 96.21 -115.02
N LYS A 729 -32.28 96.22 -115.17
CA LYS A 729 -33.23 95.71 -114.16
C LYS A 729 -33.08 94.21 -113.97
N ILE A 730 -32.95 93.44 -115.05
CA ILE A 730 -32.66 92.01 -115.05
C ILE A 730 -31.31 91.73 -114.38
N GLN A 731 -30.24 92.46 -114.70
CA GLN A 731 -28.92 92.26 -114.07
C GLN A 731 -28.91 92.63 -112.58
N ARG A 732 -29.65 93.68 -112.15
CA ARG A 732 -29.84 93.99 -110.72
C ARG A 732 -30.61 92.87 -110.01
N LEU A 733 -31.72 92.41 -110.60
CA LEU A 733 -32.52 91.32 -110.05
C LEU A 733 -31.74 89.99 -110.02
N GLN A 734 -30.92 89.69 -111.03
CA GLN A 734 -30.02 88.53 -111.03
C GLN A 734 -28.94 88.64 -109.94
N LYS A 735 -28.31 89.80 -109.74
CA LYS A 735 -27.37 90.00 -108.62
C LYS A 735 -28.05 89.87 -107.26
N GLN A 736 -29.27 90.40 -107.10
CA GLN A 736 -30.07 90.21 -105.88
C GLN A 736 -30.49 88.75 -105.68
N LEU A 737 -30.86 88.04 -106.76
CA LEU A 737 -31.21 86.63 -106.71
C LEU A 737 -30.01 85.78 -106.31
N ILE A 738 -28.85 85.99 -106.93
CA ILE A 738 -27.57 85.32 -106.59
C ILE A 738 -27.20 85.58 -105.13
N SER A 739 -27.31 86.83 -104.67
CA SER A 739 -27.08 87.20 -103.27
C SER A 739 -28.06 86.49 -102.30
N LYS A 740 -29.33 86.36 -102.68
CA LYS A 740 -30.34 85.66 -101.86
C LYS A 740 -30.23 84.15 -101.91
N THR A 741 -29.81 83.55 -103.03
CA THR A 741 -29.43 82.13 -103.06
C THR A 741 -28.18 81.87 -102.23
N GLY A 742 -27.22 82.81 -102.19
CA GLY A 742 -26.09 82.78 -101.26
C GLY A 742 -26.54 82.76 -99.80
N GLU A 743 -27.35 83.74 -99.39
CA GLU A 743 -27.94 83.76 -98.03
C GLU A 743 -28.75 82.51 -97.70
N VAL A 744 -29.44 81.91 -98.66
CA VAL A 744 -30.20 80.67 -98.46
C VAL A 744 -29.25 79.49 -98.28
N ILE A 745 -28.22 79.34 -99.13
CA ILE A 745 -27.22 78.26 -99.01
C ILE A 745 -26.43 78.39 -97.70
N GLU A 746 -26.06 79.60 -97.27
CA GLU A 746 -25.45 79.83 -95.96
C GLU A 746 -26.39 79.45 -94.80
N LYS A 747 -27.69 79.77 -94.92
CA LYS A 747 -28.71 79.40 -93.92
C LYS A 747 -29.04 77.90 -93.93
N GLU A 748 -28.96 77.24 -95.08
CA GLU A 748 -29.11 75.78 -95.22
C GLU A 748 -27.89 75.03 -94.68
N LEU A 749 -26.67 75.54 -94.89
CA LEU A 749 -25.45 75.04 -94.24
C LEU A 749 -25.53 75.22 -92.72
N LEU A 750 -25.90 76.41 -92.23
CA LEU A 750 -26.15 76.64 -90.81
C LEU A 750 -27.26 75.73 -90.27
N LEU A 751 -28.33 75.47 -91.02
CA LEU A 751 -29.37 74.52 -90.63
C LEU A 751 -28.80 73.10 -90.55
N GLN A 752 -28.06 72.63 -91.55
CA GLN A 752 -27.42 71.29 -91.50
C GLN A 752 -26.41 71.15 -90.36
N GLU A 753 -25.66 72.21 -90.03
CA GLU A 753 -24.78 72.22 -88.86
C GLU A 753 -25.57 72.20 -87.54
N LYS A 754 -26.65 72.99 -87.43
CA LYS A 754 -27.52 72.96 -86.24
C LYS A 754 -28.33 71.68 -86.13
N GLU A 755 -28.69 71.04 -87.24
CA GLU A 755 -29.36 69.72 -87.26
C GLU A 755 -28.38 68.60 -86.90
N LYS A 756 -27.13 68.63 -87.39
CA LYS A 756 -26.06 67.73 -86.91
C LYS A 756 -25.84 67.92 -85.41
N LEU A 757 -25.61 69.15 -84.95
CA LEU A 757 -25.47 69.46 -83.52
C LEU A 757 -26.72 69.06 -82.71
N TYR A 758 -27.93 69.18 -83.26
CA TYR A 758 -29.16 68.75 -82.60
C TYR A 758 -29.28 67.22 -82.54
N VAL A 759 -28.93 66.50 -83.61
CA VAL A 759 -28.93 65.02 -83.64
C VAL A 759 -27.81 64.45 -82.77
N GLU A 760 -26.67 65.13 -82.68
CA GLU A 760 -25.56 64.82 -81.77
C GLU A 760 -25.94 65.11 -80.31
N LEU A 761 -26.49 66.30 -79.99
CA LEU A 761 -27.05 66.56 -78.65
C LEU A 761 -28.14 65.56 -78.29
N LYS A 762 -29.00 65.17 -79.24
CA LYS A 762 -30.07 64.19 -79.01
C LYS A 762 -29.52 62.77 -78.83
N HIS A 763 -28.42 62.41 -79.48
CA HIS A 763 -27.68 61.18 -79.18
C HIS A 763 -26.96 61.25 -77.82
N VAL A 764 -26.39 62.39 -77.44
CA VAL A 764 -25.76 62.60 -76.14
C VAL A 764 -26.80 62.55 -75.03
N LEU A 765 -27.95 63.22 -75.18
CA LEU A 765 -29.08 63.19 -74.25
C LEU A 765 -29.74 61.81 -74.17
N ALA A 766 -29.87 61.08 -75.29
CA ALA A 766 -30.34 59.68 -75.27
C ALA A 766 -29.31 58.68 -74.71
N ARG A 767 -28.04 59.07 -74.61
CA ARG A 767 -26.97 58.33 -73.91
C ARG A 767 -26.76 58.80 -72.47
N GLN A 768 -27.32 59.95 -72.09
CA GLN A 768 -27.36 60.36 -70.69
C GLN A 768 -28.44 59.54 -69.98
N PRO A 769 -28.13 58.94 -68.82
CA PRO A 769 -29.18 58.34 -67.99
C PRO A 769 -30.18 59.42 -67.59
N GLY A 770 -31.49 59.11 -67.62
CA GLY A 770 -32.53 59.98 -67.05
C GLY A 770 -32.28 60.25 -65.55
N PRO A 771 -32.93 61.26 -64.94
CA PRO A 771 -32.58 61.75 -63.61
C PRO A 771 -32.46 60.63 -62.56
N GLU A 772 -33.43 59.71 -62.47
CA GLU A 772 -33.37 58.54 -61.57
C GLU A 772 -32.14 57.65 -61.82
N ALA A 773 -31.80 57.40 -63.08
CA ALA A 773 -30.65 56.58 -63.46
C ALA A 773 -29.31 57.33 -63.28
N ALA A 774 -29.32 58.67 -63.33
CA ALA A 774 -28.18 59.51 -62.99
C ALA A 774 -27.93 59.53 -61.48
N GLU A 775 -28.99 59.67 -60.67
CA GLU A 775 -28.96 59.53 -59.22
C GLU A 775 -28.52 58.13 -58.79
N GLN A 776 -29.04 57.07 -59.43
CA GLN A 776 -28.56 55.69 -59.23
C GLN A 776 -27.08 55.55 -59.60
N LEU A 777 -26.60 56.15 -60.69
CA LEU A 777 -25.17 56.15 -61.02
C LEU A 777 -24.33 56.94 -60.03
N GLN A 778 -24.89 57.98 -59.39
CA GLN A 778 -24.24 58.77 -58.36
C GLN A 778 -24.17 58.01 -57.03
N LEU A 779 -25.25 57.31 -56.65
CA LEU A 779 -25.31 56.32 -55.57
C LEU A 779 -24.31 55.19 -55.79
N TYR A 780 -24.36 54.50 -56.94
CA TYR A 780 -23.40 53.43 -57.25
C TYR A 780 -21.96 53.94 -57.30
N ARG A 781 -21.69 55.16 -57.78
CA ARG A 781 -20.35 55.78 -57.66
C ARG A 781 -19.96 56.08 -56.21
N HIS A 782 -20.91 56.41 -55.34
CA HIS A 782 -20.66 56.59 -53.90
C HIS A 782 -20.35 55.24 -53.25
N THR A 783 -21.25 54.25 -53.36
CA THR A 783 -21.07 52.90 -52.83
C THR A 783 -19.81 52.23 -53.39
N LEU A 784 -19.47 52.41 -54.67
CA LEU A 784 -18.25 51.84 -55.25
C LEU A 784 -16.98 52.57 -54.77
N ARG A 785 -17.04 53.89 -54.50
CA ARG A 785 -15.97 54.62 -53.79
C ARG A 785 -15.82 54.12 -52.34
N GLU A 786 -16.91 53.87 -51.63
CA GLU A 786 -16.89 53.31 -50.27
C GLU A 786 -16.34 51.87 -50.27
N LYS A 787 -16.77 51.04 -51.23
CA LYS A 787 -16.23 49.68 -51.41
C LYS A 787 -14.76 49.70 -51.83
N THR A 788 -14.32 50.71 -52.58
CA THR A 788 -12.89 50.91 -52.89
C THR A 788 -12.12 51.41 -51.66
N LYS A 789 -12.70 52.24 -50.78
CA LYS A 789 -12.11 52.56 -49.47
C LYS A 789 -12.00 51.31 -48.59
N GLN A 790 -13.06 50.51 -48.50
CA GLN A 790 -13.08 49.25 -47.75
C GLN A 790 -12.05 48.25 -48.30
N LEU A 791 -11.93 48.12 -49.64
CA LEU A 791 -10.88 47.30 -50.26
C LEU A 791 -9.47 47.85 -50.03
N LYS A 792 -9.27 49.17 -49.98
CA LYS A 792 -7.97 49.76 -49.59
C LYS A 792 -7.63 49.50 -48.13
N ILE A 793 -8.62 49.60 -47.22
CA ILE A 793 -8.46 49.28 -45.79
C ILE A 793 -8.13 47.80 -45.64
N LEU A 794 -8.93 46.89 -46.20
CA LEU A 794 -8.68 45.44 -46.23
C LEU A 794 -7.34 45.08 -46.89
N SER A 795 -6.89 45.83 -47.90
CA SER A 795 -5.56 45.63 -48.51
C SER A 795 -4.43 46.12 -47.60
N SER A 796 -4.61 47.22 -46.86
CA SER A 796 -3.62 47.64 -45.85
C SER A 796 -3.60 46.71 -44.63
N GLU A 797 -4.75 46.17 -44.23
CA GLU A 797 -4.86 45.13 -43.19
C GLU A 797 -4.18 43.84 -43.66
N LEU A 798 -4.45 43.38 -44.89
CA LEU A 798 -3.78 42.21 -45.46
C LEU A 798 -2.26 42.40 -45.51
N ASN A 799 -1.77 43.53 -46.02
CA ASN A 799 -0.34 43.84 -46.06
C ASN A 799 0.27 43.94 -44.65
N MET A 800 -0.46 44.44 -43.66
CA MET A 800 -0.04 44.47 -42.26
C MET A 800 0.05 43.05 -41.69
N TYR A 801 -0.94 42.19 -41.95
CA TYR A 801 -0.92 40.79 -41.52
C TYR A 801 0.17 39.98 -42.24
N GLU A 802 0.48 40.28 -43.50
CA GLU A 802 1.63 39.71 -44.21
C GLU A 802 2.97 40.18 -43.60
N SER A 803 3.10 41.45 -43.22
CA SER A 803 4.27 41.97 -42.48
C SER A 803 4.43 41.28 -41.12
N GLN A 804 3.36 41.19 -40.34
CA GLN A 804 3.34 40.48 -39.05
C GLN A 804 3.67 38.99 -39.23
N SER A 805 3.17 38.34 -40.29
CA SER A 805 3.53 36.95 -40.61
C SER A 805 5.01 36.78 -40.95
N GLN A 806 5.65 37.78 -41.58
CA GLN A 806 7.09 37.80 -41.85
C GLN A 806 7.90 38.08 -40.59
N GLU A 807 7.47 39.02 -39.74
CA GLU A 807 8.07 39.30 -38.43
C GLU A 807 8.02 38.08 -37.51
N TYR A 808 6.87 37.39 -37.42
CA TYR A 808 6.75 36.16 -36.64
C TYR A 808 7.59 35.01 -37.20
N LYS A 809 7.76 34.89 -38.52
CA LYS A 809 8.71 33.92 -39.11
C LYS A 809 10.15 34.24 -38.68
N TYR A 810 10.55 35.50 -38.73
CA TYR A 810 11.88 35.95 -38.30
C TYR A 810 12.10 35.74 -36.80
N GLU A 811 11.10 36.01 -35.95
CA GLU A 811 11.20 35.72 -34.51
C GLU A 811 11.23 34.21 -34.22
N ILE A 812 10.47 33.38 -34.94
CA ILE A 812 10.53 31.92 -34.82
C ILE A 812 11.94 31.42 -35.20
N GLU A 813 12.55 31.94 -36.27
CA GLU A 813 13.94 31.61 -36.63
C GLU A 813 14.96 32.12 -35.61
N ARG A 814 14.76 33.33 -35.04
CA ARG A 814 15.61 33.86 -33.97
C ARG A 814 15.56 32.99 -32.72
N LEU A 815 14.35 32.68 -32.24
CA LEU A 815 14.10 31.84 -31.05
C LEU A 815 14.56 30.40 -31.27
N ALA A 816 14.41 29.84 -32.48
CA ALA A 816 14.96 28.53 -32.83
C ALA A 816 16.50 28.53 -32.72
N ASN A 817 17.17 29.56 -33.23
CA ASN A 817 18.63 29.71 -33.13
C ASN A 817 19.10 29.96 -31.69
N GLU A 818 18.38 30.77 -30.91
CA GLU A 818 18.62 30.98 -29.48
C GLU A 818 18.50 29.66 -28.70
N LEU A 819 17.44 28.88 -28.92
CA LEU A 819 17.22 27.57 -28.31
C LEU A 819 18.31 26.57 -28.72
N LEU A 820 18.75 26.58 -29.98
CA LEU A 820 19.87 25.77 -30.47
C LEU A 820 21.19 26.16 -29.77
N ASN A 821 21.40 27.46 -29.52
CA ASN A 821 22.57 27.95 -28.78
C ASN A 821 22.50 27.67 -27.27
N VAL A 822 21.31 27.71 -26.64
CA VAL A 822 21.09 27.24 -25.26
C VAL A 822 21.34 25.74 -25.17
N LYS A 823 20.88 24.94 -26.14
CA LYS A 823 21.14 23.50 -26.23
C LYS A 823 22.64 23.20 -26.38
N LYS A 824 23.38 23.97 -27.18
CA LYS A 824 24.86 23.91 -27.27
C LYS A 824 25.51 24.24 -25.92
N LYS A 825 25.12 25.34 -25.26
CA LYS A 825 25.63 25.75 -23.93
C LYS A 825 25.38 24.68 -22.86
N TYR A 826 24.16 24.15 -22.78
CA TYR A 826 23.78 23.08 -21.85
C TYR A 826 24.59 21.80 -22.09
N LEU A 827 24.75 21.36 -23.35
CA LEU A 827 25.57 20.19 -23.68
C LEU A 827 27.06 20.42 -23.37
N ALA A 828 27.59 21.63 -23.58
CA ALA A 828 28.95 21.98 -23.17
C ALA A 828 29.13 21.98 -21.64
N GLN A 829 28.15 22.49 -20.90
CA GLN A 829 28.17 22.47 -19.44
C GLN A 829 28.06 21.04 -18.88
N LYS A 830 27.16 20.21 -19.42
CA LYS A 830 27.04 18.79 -19.07
C LYS A 830 28.32 17.99 -19.37
N ARG A 831 29.03 18.33 -20.46
CA ARG A 831 30.37 17.79 -20.76
C ARG A 831 31.41 18.24 -19.72
N LYS A 832 31.43 19.52 -19.32
CA LYS A 832 32.31 20.02 -18.24
C LYS A 832 32.02 19.34 -16.90
N GLU A 833 30.75 19.11 -16.55
CA GLU A 833 30.35 18.41 -15.34
C GLU A 833 30.75 16.93 -15.36
N GLN A 834 30.64 16.26 -16.52
CA GLN A 834 31.17 14.90 -16.70
C GLN A 834 32.70 14.85 -16.59
N GLN A 835 33.41 15.79 -17.21
CA GLN A 835 34.87 15.93 -17.07
C GLN A 835 35.29 16.22 -15.62
N ALA A 836 34.55 17.05 -14.89
CA ALA A 836 34.79 17.32 -13.47
C ALA A 836 34.53 16.09 -12.57
N LYS A 837 33.56 15.23 -12.92
CA LYS A 837 33.34 13.94 -12.24
C LYS A 837 34.48 12.95 -12.49
N TYR A 838 34.97 12.83 -13.72
CA TYR A 838 36.15 12.01 -14.02
C TYR A 838 37.44 12.57 -13.40
N GLY A 839 37.64 13.89 -13.42
CA GLY A 839 38.80 14.55 -12.81
C GLY A 839 38.88 14.40 -11.28
N LYS A 840 37.75 14.16 -10.59
CA LYS A 840 37.75 13.81 -9.16
C LYS A 840 38.04 12.33 -8.88
N ILE A 841 38.05 11.47 -9.90
CA ILE A 841 38.38 10.04 -9.77
C ILE A 841 39.88 9.79 -10.01
N THR A 842 40.58 10.66 -10.77
CA THR A 842 42.03 10.55 -11.03
C THR A 842 42.94 11.25 -10.01
N VAL A 843 42.39 11.92 -8.98
CA VAL A 843 43.17 12.64 -7.94
C VAL A 843 43.38 11.80 -6.66
N LEU A 844 42.89 10.56 -6.62
CA LEU A 844 43.03 9.64 -5.47
C LEU A 844 43.94 8.42 -5.73
N SER A 845 44.68 8.38 -6.84
CA SER A 845 45.52 7.22 -7.21
C SER A 845 46.99 7.51 -7.54
N ILE A 846 47.41 8.77 -7.76
CA ILE A 846 48.81 9.09 -8.12
C ILE A 846 49.30 10.36 -7.40
N GLN A 847 49.80 10.22 -6.16
CA GLN A 847 50.79 11.17 -5.64
C GLN A 847 51.81 10.61 -4.63
N CYS A 848 52.12 9.32 -4.71
CA CYS A 848 53.40 8.81 -4.20
C CYS A 848 54.47 8.91 -5.30
N PHE A 849 55.25 10.01 -5.33
CA PHE A 849 56.71 10.07 -5.59
C PHE A 849 57.19 11.52 -5.78
N ARG A 850 58.44 11.81 -5.34
CA ARG A 850 59.39 12.90 -5.74
C ARG A 850 58.80 14.34 -5.89
N ARG A 851 59.20 15.38 -5.13
CA ARG A 851 60.48 15.79 -4.49
C ARG A 851 61.59 16.15 -5.50
N VAL A 852 62.17 17.35 -5.33
CA VAL A 852 63.38 17.97 -5.94
C VAL A 852 63.16 19.11 -6.97
N PHE A 853 63.35 20.34 -6.47
CA PHE A 853 63.89 21.60 -7.05
C PHE A 853 63.42 22.22 -8.40
N PRO A 854 63.45 23.59 -8.52
CA PRO A 854 63.04 24.35 -9.71
C PRO A 854 64.22 24.92 -10.54
N ILE A 855 63.93 25.45 -11.75
CA ILE A 855 64.82 26.33 -12.54
C ILE A 855 64.00 27.29 -13.43
N HIS A 856 64.58 28.44 -13.78
CA HIS A 856 64.03 29.49 -14.65
C HIS A 856 63.81 29.05 -16.11
N PHE A 857 62.86 29.69 -16.83
CA PHE A 857 63.07 30.70 -17.90
C PHE A 857 61.66 31.17 -18.36
N LEU A 858 61.26 32.45 -18.50
CA LEU A 858 61.78 33.68 -19.16
C LEU A 858 61.64 33.72 -20.70
N PHE A 859 61.10 34.86 -21.20
CA PHE A 859 60.82 35.23 -22.61
C PHE A 859 59.72 34.41 -23.35
N SER A 860 59.01 34.92 -24.37
CA SER A 860 58.57 36.30 -24.68
C SER A 860 57.53 36.30 -25.82
N SER A 861 56.93 37.47 -26.07
CA SER A 861 56.13 37.93 -27.22
C SER A 861 56.23 37.14 -28.54
N TYR A 862 55.09 36.95 -29.23
CA TYR A 862 54.63 37.94 -30.22
C TYR A 862 53.15 37.77 -30.62
N MET A 863 52.52 38.86 -31.07
CA MET A 863 51.19 38.83 -31.72
C MET A 863 51.32 38.50 -33.21
N ARG A 864 50.37 37.73 -33.74
CA ARG A 864 49.53 38.13 -34.87
C ARG A 864 48.20 37.37 -34.86
#